data_AF-A0A9D2ACG7-F1
#
_entry.id   AF-A0A9D2ACG7-F1
#
_cell.length_a   1.000
_cell.length_b   1.000
_cell.length_c   1.000
_cell.angle_alpha   90.00
_cell.angle_beta   90.00
_cell.angle_gamma   90.00
#
_symmetry.space_group_name_H-M   'P 1'
#
loop_
_entity.id
_entity.type
_entity.pdbx_description
1 polymer ?
#
loop_
_entity_poly.entity_id
_entity_poly.type
_entity_poly.pdbx_seq_one_letter_code
_entity_poly.pdbx_strand_id
1 'polypeptide(L)'
;MMKKLVYVAMVLLAFPSWGMAQENDRLLQVLKQELEYSFNELKKQKLPPYYMNLRAVDQYEANLTSSFGAMFSSKAERSRTLVPQIRLGSPELDNFKYTTQTIPNGYGVSLPLEDNAEDAIRQAVWAEVSNRYDAACEIYKQTQVQSAVSVENEDKSPCFSASPAEHYYEAPLPAGLSQIDVEAWGKRLDEISAVFRECPLLQNGNATLMFESKRSYFVNTEGAEVVQNRVAARLMLSASLMATDGMSLSLSEDFFAFNPEDLPCNDTIIAKARDITRRLVALREAPVADPYTGPAVLSGNASGVFFHEIFGHRLEGHRLKKGGETFKKMVGEQVLPAEFQVYSDPTLSRYAGSDLNGYYLYDDEGVKARRVDNVVDGVLKEFLLGRIPLEGFPNSNGHGRSTGATDPVSRQSNLVIETSHPYTDAELRAMLVEEAKRQGKDYGYFFKTVTSGFTFTGEGGSLNSFNVTPLEVYRVYVDGRPDELVRGVDMIGTPLSMFSNIVAAGDCPEVFTGSCGAESGWVPVTTCSPLIFVSQIETQRQNQSRNLPPILPAPEFKDIKAQNVDDAVFAAMRDEMARNREQLALEGGSKPFYFSYTANRFRVVNVMATLGGLMESTCTPWQMKGATQVMVGDYNRTSTTSYRDLGATGDLPCSGDYNLLRRAFWSTSDMMYKYALQEMMQKEVYLKSNPFSAEEANVPDLQKMPAVTRLVERETPYEVDLASLGEMAVELSAIFKDYPEIVNTSVLFNGAEMDIYRLTSDDVQLKLPQGIITFIARGDVRLASGAWASDSYSVSAATPGELPDFATLKAEVKALAERMMAKRDASWQDESYNGPVMLEGKIVASLFADGLLQRGKLVAERHLPGAKAKGISLADKLGKEIMDPRLTVSNLSLKEYNGQRLEGYYPVDADGVEPAEKTVLVEKGVFKKMLNGHVPTQYAPESTGSARFANQPSDLFPKVTASVLQVETSKGVTQEKMKKALLKAGKSQKLEYVYLLRQAEGCKLDLVRVNVKDGAEEVVLTTVSPNLGFDQLSSLGAICSESQVTDCNQNGCEVSVICPSSLIINGVEIQKATPVIGKEQALKYPLQR
;
A
#
# COMPACT_ATOMS: atom_id res chain seq x y z
N MET A 1 -5.92 60.80 42.31
CA MET A 1 -4.73 59.90 42.28
C MET A 1 -5.12 58.41 42.30
N MET A 2 -6.28 58.02 41.70
CA MET A 2 -6.78 56.63 41.69
C MET A 2 -7.20 56.13 40.29
N LYS A 3 -6.94 56.91 39.22
CA LYS A 3 -7.24 56.53 37.82
C LYS A 3 -6.01 56.15 36.99
N LYS A 4 -4.79 56.22 37.55
CA LYS A 4 -3.54 55.81 36.88
C LYS A 4 -3.00 54.44 37.31
N LEU A 5 -3.59 53.79 38.33
CA LEU A 5 -3.19 52.44 38.75
C LEU A 5 -3.96 51.30 38.06
N VAL A 6 -5.16 51.57 37.53
CA VAL A 6 -5.98 50.52 36.87
C VAL A 6 -5.55 50.26 35.42
N TYR A 7 -4.95 51.25 34.75
CA TYR A 7 -4.47 51.10 33.36
C TYR A 7 -3.13 50.37 33.25
N VAL A 8 -2.32 50.34 34.32
CA VAL A 8 -1.05 49.57 34.34
C VAL A 8 -1.29 48.11 34.74
N ALA A 9 -2.37 47.80 35.47
CA ALA A 9 -2.72 46.42 35.84
C ALA A 9 -3.44 45.63 34.71
N MET A 10 -4.11 46.30 33.76
CA MET A 10 -4.76 45.61 32.62
C MET A 10 -3.85 45.41 31.40
N VAL A 11 -2.70 46.11 31.32
CA VAL A 11 -1.72 45.93 30.24
C VAL A 11 -0.63 44.89 30.61
N LEU A 12 -0.58 44.46 31.88
CA LEU A 12 0.35 43.42 32.37
C LEU A 12 -0.26 42.01 32.48
N LEU A 13 -1.52 41.81 32.05
CA LEU A 13 -2.18 40.49 32.03
C LEU A 13 -2.37 39.92 30.61
N ALA A 14 -1.76 40.54 29.60
CA ALA A 14 -1.86 40.11 28.20
C ALA A 14 -0.49 40.13 27.50
N PHE A 15 0.46 39.34 28.01
CA PHE A 15 1.63 38.82 27.28
C PHE A 15 2.17 37.58 28.02
N PRO A 16 2.41 36.44 27.33
CA PRO A 16 1.61 35.85 26.27
C PRO A 16 1.13 34.44 26.68
N SER A 17 -0.15 34.12 26.43
CA SER A 17 -0.65 32.73 26.49
C SER A 17 0.09 31.79 25.52
N TRP A 18 0.83 32.35 24.54
CA TRP A 18 1.59 31.59 23.53
C TRP A 18 2.88 30.97 24.06
N GLY A 19 3.65 31.65 24.92
CA GLY A 19 4.86 31.06 25.52
C GLY A 19 4.52 29.86 26.41
N MET A 20 3.42 29.97 27.16
CA MET A 20 2.91 28.86 27.96
C MET A 20 2.41 27.69 27.09
N ALA A 21 1.85 27.94 25.91
CA ALA A 21 1.38 26.86 25.02
C ALA A 21 2.55 26.03 24.46
N GLN A 22 3.62 26.69 24.01
CA GLN A 22 4.84 26.02 23.51
C GLN A 22 5.57 25.24 24.60
N GLU A 23 5.71 25.80 25.81
CA GLU A 23 6.34 25.12 26.94
C GLU A 23 5.55 23.88 27.39
N ASN A 24 4.23 23.89 27.22
CA ASN A 24 3.36 22.77 27.56
C ASN A 24 3.20 21.73 26.43
N ASP A 25 3.76 21.98 25.24
CA ASP A 25 3.72 21.06 24.09
C ASP A 25 4.70 19.89 24.31
N ARG A 26 4.18 18.79 24.87
CA ARG A 26 5.02 17.66 25.32
C ARG A 26 5.78 17.00 24.18
N LEU A 27 5.17 16.83 23.00
CA LEU A 27 5.84 16.22 21.86
C LEU A 27 7.03 17.08 21.43
N LEU A 28 6.86 18.41 21.33
CA LEU A 28 7.95 19.32 21.03
C LEU A 28 9.09 19.20 22.06
N GLN A 29 8.76 19.17 23.37
CA GLN A 29 9.78 19.05 24.41
C GLN A 29 10.54 17.72 24.33
N VAL A 30 9.86 16.60 24.10
CA VAL A 30 10.50 15.28 23.94
C VAL A 30 11.42 15.27 22.72
N LEU A 31 10.98 15.78 21.57
CA LEU A 31 11.82 15.86 20.37
C LEU A 31 13.10 16.69 20.63
N LYS A 32 12.99 17.83 21.32
CA LYS A 32 14.15 18.66 21.69
C LYS A 32 15.14 17.88 22.57
N GLN A 33 14.65 17.24 23.63
CA GLN A 33 15.47 16.46 24.55
C GLN A 33 16.15 15.29 23.86
N GLU A 34 15.44 14.55 23.00
CA GLU A 34 16.00 13.41 22.29
C GLU A 34 17.01 13.81 21.22
N LEU A 35 16.78 14.93 20.54
CA LEU A 35 17.74 15.50 19.60
C LEU A 35 19.04 15.89 20.32
N GLU A 36 18.92 16.63 21.43
CA GLU A 36 20.07 17.06 22.21
C GLU A 36 20.87 15.86 22.74
N TYR A 37 20.21 14.89 23.36
CA TYR A 37 20.84 13.67 23.83
C TYR A 37 21.53 12.92 22.69
N SER A 38 20.80 12.65 21.60
CA SER A 38 21.32 11.83 20.50
C SER A 38 22.53 12.50 19.85
N PHE A 39 22.46 13.81 19.64
CA PHE A 39 23.58 14.55 19.07
C PHE A 39 24.81 14.54 19.98
N ASN A 40 24.63 14.73 21.29
CA ASN A 40 25.72 14.72 22.27
C ASN A 40 26.39 13.35 22.41
N GLU A 41 25.63 12.26 22.37
CA GLU A 41 26.19 10.90 22.40
C GLU A 41 26.84 10.50 21.07
N LEU A 42 26.21 10.80 19.93
CA LEU A 42 26.77 10.48 18.61
C LEU A 42 28.04 11.28 18.31
N LYS A 43 28.22 12.48 18.87
CA LYS A 43 29.48 13.25 18.80
C LYS A 43 30.69 12.52 19.40
N LYS A 44 30.47 11.54 20.27
CA LYS A 44 31.54 10.74 20.88
C LYS A 44 31.98 9.57 20.00
N GLN A 45 31.25 9.30 18.91
CA GLN A 45 31.53 8.19 18.00
C GLN A 45 32.65 8.53 17.01
N LYS A 46 33.16 7.52 16.31
CA LYS A 46 34.26 7.67 15.33
C LYS A 46 33.90 8.60 14.16
N LEU A 47 32.64 8.59 13.74
CA LEU A 47 32.11 9.45 12.68
C LEU A 47 31.05 10.37 13.29
N PRO A 48 31.46 11.46 13.96
CA PRO A 48 30.51 12.33 14.65
C PRO A 48 29.61 13.05 13.63
N PRO A 49 28.30 13.18 13.89
CA PRO A 49 27.45 14.02 13.08
C PRO A 49 27.80 15.50 13.28
N TYR A 50 27.80 16.26 12.18
CA TYR A 50 27.94 17.71 12.24
C TYR A 50 26.57 18.41 12.24
N TYR A 51 25.51 17.72 11.78
CA TYR A 51 24.14 18.21 11.77
C TYR A 51 23.14 17.06 11.99
N MET A 52 22.09 17.33 12.77
CA MET A 52 20.92 16.46 12.90
C MET A 52 19.62 17.27 12.96
N ASN A 53 18.52 16.67 12.51
CA ASN A 53 17.17 17.16 12.78
C ASN A 53 16.21 16.02 13.16
N LEU A 54 15.09 16.39 13.75
CA LEU A 54 13.90 15.55 13.90
C LEU A 54 12.71 16.31 13.31
N ARG A 55 12.07 15.72 12.30
CA ARG A 55 10.79 16.21 11.76
C ARG A 55 9.68 15.23 12.09
N ALA A 56 8.68 15.67 12.84
CA ALA A 56 7.48 14.89 13.12
C ALA A 56 6.25 15.52 12.45
N VAL A 57 5.34 14.70 11.96
CA VAL A 57 4.08 15.12 11.32
C VAL A 57 2.93 14.36 11.97
N ASP A 58 2.01 15.07 12.62
CA ASP A 58 0.73 14.55 13.12
C ASP A 58 -0.37 14.97 12.15
N GLN A 59 -1.10 14.01 11.59
CA GLN A 59 -1.97 14.24 10.45
C GLN A 59 -3.25 13.42 10.57
N TYR A 60 -4.37 14.09 10.41
CA TYR A 60 -5.68 13.48 10.14
C TYR A 60 -6.01 13.67 8.67
N GLU A 61 -6.40 12.58 8.00
CA GLU A 61 -6.90 12.60 6.64
C GLU A 61 -8.27 11.95 6.54
N ALA A 62 -9.13 12.50 5.69
CA ALA A 62 -10.37 11.87 5.27
C ALA A 62 -10.50 11.89 3.75
N ASN A 63 -10.70 10.72 3.17
CA ASN A 63 -10.84 10.47 1.73
C ASN A 63 -12.18 9.79 1.49
N LEU A 64 -13.14 10.55 0.95
CA LEU A 64 -14.51 10.09 0.71
C LEU A 64 -14.80 10.13 -0.78
N THR A 65 -15.43 9.10 -1.34
CA THR A 65 -15.81 9.05 -2.75
C THR A 65 -17.23 8.54 -2.88
N SER A 66 -18.09 9.35 -3.49
CA SER A 66 -19.42 8.93 -3.94
C SER A 66 -19.45 8.82 -5.45
N SER A 67 -20.13 7.80 -5.95
CA SER A 67 -20.28 7.56 -7.38
C SER A 67 -21.76 7.44 -7.71
N PHE A 68 -22.24 8.18 -8.72
CA PHE A 68 -23.64 8.17 -9.13
C PHE A 68 -24.62 8.19 -7.94
N GLY A 69 -24.38 8.99 -6.91
CA GLY A 69 -25.27 9.16 -5.77
C GLY A 69 -25.31 8.05 -4.73
N ALA A 70 -24.26 7.24 -4.64
CA ALA A 70 -24.06 6.36 -3.50
C ALA A 70 -22.58 6.33 -3.09
N MET A 71 -22.34 6.21 -1.79
CA MET A 71 -21.00 6.12 -1.21
C MET A 71 -20.28 4.89 -1.77
N PHE A 72 -19.15 5.14 -2.44
CA PHE A 72 -18.32 4.11 -3.05
C PHE A 72 -17.18 3.69 -2.12
N SER A 73 -16.50 4.66 -1.50
CA SER A 73 -15.45 4.41 -0.51
C SER A 73 -15.37 5.53 0.51
N SER A 74 -15.11 5.16 1.76
CA SER A 74 -14.88 6.09 2.87
C SER A 74 -13.69 5.64 3.69
N LYS A 75 -12.69 6.52 3.85
CA LYS A 75 -11.52 6.31 4.69
C LYS A 75 -11.29 7.56 5.52
N ALA A 76 -11.09 7.40 6.83
CA ALA A 76 -10.61 8.46 7.71
C ALA A 76 -9.59 7.85 8.66
N GLU A 77 -8.42 8.48 8.80
CA GLU A 77 -7.35 7.99 9.66
C GLU A 77 -6.55 9.14 10.25
N ARG A 78 -5.98 8.90 11.44
CA ARG A 78 -4.98 9.75 12.05
C ARG A 78 -3.67 8.98 12.13
N SER A 79 -2.59 9.62 11.72
CA SER A 79 -1.24 9.06 11.81
C SER A 79 -0.28 10.10 12.37
N ARG A 80 0.81 9.61 12.98
CA ARG A 80 1.92 10.46 13.41
C ARG A 80 3.23 9.82 12.98
N THR A 81 4.04 10.52 12.20
CA THR A 81 5.28 10.00 11.60
C THR A 81 6.48 10.85 11.97
N LEU A 82 7.64 10.24 12.19
CA LEU A 82 8.94 10.87 12.45
C LEU A 82 9.94 10.56 11.34
N VAL A 83 10.67 11.57 10.89
CA VAL A 83 11.77 11.47 9.92
C VAL A 83 13.00 12.20 10.47
N PRO A 84 14.00 11.48 11.02
CA PRO A 84 15.27 12.06 11.41
C PRO A 84 16.22 12.21 10.21
N GLN A 85 16.96 13.32 10.13
CA GLN A 85 18.09 13.47 9.22
C GLN A 85 19.39 13.54 10.01
N ILE A 86 20.41 12.77 9.57
CA ILE A 86 21.73 12.72 10.20
C ILE A 86 22.79 12.93 9.13
N ARG A 87 23.64 13.94 9.32
CA ARG A 87 24.74 14.28 8.41
C ARG A 87 26.10 14.09 9.06
N LEU A 88 26.94 13.28 8.42
CA LEU A 88 28.29 12.91 8.85
C LEU A 88 29.33 13.49 7.87
N GLY A 89 30.49 13.88 8.39
CA GLY A 89 31.55 14.51 7.58
C GLY A 89 31.59 16.02 7.77
N SER A 90 31.48 16.78 6.68
CA SER A 90 31.43 18.25 6.72
C SER A 90 30.43 18.78 5.69
N PRO A 91 30.04 20.06 5.77
CA PRO A 91 29.17 20.67 4.76
C PRO A 91 29.67 20.50 3.32
N GLU A 92 30.99 20.43 3.10
CA GLU A 92 31.60 20.27 1.77
C GLU A 92 31.48 18.85 1.22
N LEU A 93 31.61 17.83 2.08
CA LEU A 93 31.53 16.41 1.72
C LEU A 93 30.88 15.62 2.86
N ASP A 94 29.63 15.23 2.66
CA ASP A 94 28.86 14.41 3.61
C ASP A 94 28.20 13.19 2.95
N ASN A 95 27.50 12.39 3.76
CA ASN A 95 26.78 11.18 3.31
C ASN A 95 25.67 11.43 2.28
N PHE A 96 25.34 12.67 1.92
CA PHE A 96 24.35 12.99 0.89
C PHE A 96 24.98 13.43 -0.43
N LYS A 97 26.32 13.43 -0.57
CA LYS A 97 26.98 13.89 -1.81
C LYS A 97 26.46 13.16 -3.06
N TYR A 98 26.32 11.84 -2.99
CA TYR A 98 25.92 10.99 -4.12
C TYR A 98 24.53 10.36 -3.95
N THR A 99 23.95 10.44 -2.75
CA THR A 99 22.70 9.77 -2.39
C THR A 99 21.69 10.77 -1.83
N THR A 100 20.41 10.64 -2.18
CA THR A 100 19.33 11.52 -1.71
C THR A 100 18.49 10.91 -0.56
N GLN A 101 18.69 9.64 -0.21
CA GLN A 101 17.95 8.92 0.83
C GLN A 101 18.87 8.25 1.85
N THR A 102 18.44 8.23 3.12
CA THR A 102 19.25 7.68 4.22
C THR A 102 18.91 6.25 4.67
N ILE A 103 17.83 5.61 4.20
CA ILE A 103 17.46 4.23 4.59
C ILE A 103 16.97 3.39 3.39
N PRO A 104 17.20 2.06 3.38
CA PRO A 104 16.36 1.10 2.64
C PRO A 104 14.84 1.35 2.86
N ASN A 105 14.11 1.69 1.80
CA ASN A 105 12.67 2.02 1.72
C ASN A 105 12.30 3.51 1.83
N GLY A 106 13.19 4.40 2.28
CA GLY A 106 13.00 5.86 2.15
C GLY A 106 11.89 6.55 2.97
N TYR A 107 11.19 5.85 3.86
CA TYR A 107 10.07 6.39 4.68
C TYR A 107 10.41 6.58 6.18
N GLY A 108 9.63 7.39 6.88
CA GLY A 108 9.70 7.64 8.33
C GLY A 108 9.07 6.53 9.18
N VAL A 109 9.18 6.68 10.51
CA VAL A 109 8.63 5.74 11.51
C VAL A 109 7.38 6.31 12.19
N SER A 110 6.41 5.47 12.55
CA SER A 110 5.24 5.91 13.32
C SER A 110 5.62 6.30 14.77
N LEU A 111 4.96 7.31 15.31
CA LEU A 111 5.00 7.71 16.72
C LEU A 111 3.66 7.44 17.42
N PRO A 112 3.64 7.32 18.75
CA PRO A 112 2.40 7.31 19.53
C PRO A 112 1.50 8.52 19.23
N LEU A 113 0.19 8.28 19.14
CA LEU A 113 -0.82 9.33 18.88
C LEU A 113 -1.06 10.23 20.11
N GLU A 114 -0.61 9.79 21.28
CA GLU A 114 -0.80 10.44 22.57
C GLU A 114 0.49 11.14 23.04
N ASP A 115 0.38 12.39 23.48
CA ASP A 115 1.54 13.20 23.84
C ASP A 115 2.12 12.85 25.24
N ASN A 116 1.42 12.03 26.03
CA ASN A 116 1.85 11.55 27.34
C ASN A 116 2.61 10.22 27.28
N ALA A 117 2.71 9.59 26.11
CA ALA A 117 3.39 8.32 25.88
C ALA A 117 4.92 8.49 25.70
N GLU A 118 5.56 9.15 26.66
CA GLU A 118 6.96 9.60 26.54
C GLU A 118 7.95 8.46 26.25
N ASP A 119 7.90 7.36 27.00
CA ASP A 119 8.81 6.20 26.79
C ASP A 119 8.67 5.60 25.38
N ALA A 120 7.44 5.53 24.89
CA ALA A 120 7.12 4.99 23.57
C ALA A 120 7.62 5.92 22.45
N ILE A 121 7.44 7.24 22.59
CA ILE A 121 8.00 8.25 21.68
C ILE A 121 9.53 8.14 21.67
N ARG A 122 10.15 8.10 22.86
CA ARG A 122 11.61 8.00 23.00
C ARG A 122 12.16 6.72 22.37
N GLN A 123 11.50 5.57 22.55
CA GLN A 123 11.90 4.32 21.88
C GLN A 123 11.85 4.47 20.36
N ALA A 124 10.77 5.01 19.81
CA ALA A 124 10.63 5.19 18.36
C ALA A 124 11.70 6.14 17.80
N VAL A 125 11.95 7.27 18.47
CA VAL A 125 13.03 8.21 18.11
C VAL A 125 14.39 7.52 18.19
N TRP A 126 14.69 6.81 19.27
CA TRP A 126 15.96 6.10 19.46
C TRP A 126 16.21 5.04 18.38
N ALA A 127 15.21 4.21 18.09
CA ALA A 127 15.32 3.14 17.10
C ALA A 127 15.62 3.72 15.73
N GLU A 128 14.87 4.74 15.33
CA GLU A 128 15.02 5.36 14.01
C GLU A 128 16.31 6.19 13.88
N VAL A 129 16.68 6.98 14.90
CA VAL A 129 17.96 7.72 14.89
C VAL A 129 19.14 6.75 14.84
N SER A 130 19.09 5.64 15.57
CA SER A 130 20.13 4.60 15.52
C SER A 130 20.25 3.99 14.13
N ASN A 131 19.12 3.61 13.51
CA ASN A 131 19.09 3.07 12.16
C ASN A 131 19.64 4.07 11.12
N ARG A 132 19.23 5.35 11.19
CA ARG A 132 19.71 6.43 10.31
C ARG A 132 21.21 6.67 10.47
N TYR A 133 21.73 6.62 11.70
CA TYR A 133 23.15 6.86 11.95
C TYR A 133 24.02 5.72 11.39
N ASP A 134 23.59 4.47 11.57
CA ASP A 134 24.29 3.30 11.03
C ASP A 134 24.31 3.31 9.50
N ALA A 135 23.19 3.67 8.88
CA ALA A 135 23.10 3.83 7.43
C ALA A 135 23.96 5.01 6.94
N ALA A 136 23.90 6.17 7.61
CA ALA A 136 24.72 7.33 7.29
C ALA A 136 26.22 7.03 7.39
N CYS A 137 26.65 6.23 8.37
CA CYS A 137 28.04 5.78 8.50
C CYS A 137 28.50 4.95 7.30
N GLU A 138 27.65 4.06 6.80
CA GLU A 138 27.97 3.22 5.64
C GLU A 138 28.00 4.06 4.35
N ILE A 139 26.99 4.89 4.15
CA ILE A 139 26.91 5.78 2.99
C ILE A 139 28.08 6.78 2.98
N TYR A 140 28.49 7.31 4.13
CA TYR A 140 29.63 8.22 4.21
C TYR A 140 30.94 7.55 3.78
N LYS A 141 31.19 6.31 4.22
CA LYS A 141 32.38 5.55 3.79
C LYS A 141 32.38 5.29 2.30
N GLN A 142 31.23 4.91 1.74
CA GLN A 142 31.08 4.74 0.30
C GLN A 142 31.30 6.06 -0.43
N THR A 143 30.80 7.17 0.11
CA THR A 143 31.00 8.52 -0.42
C THR A 143 32.47 8.92 -0.43
N GLN A 144 33.23 8.63 0.62
CA GLN A 144 34.68 8.90 0.66
C GLN A 144 35.43 8.12 -0.41
N VAL A 145 35.11 6.83 -0.59
CA VAL A 145 35.72 5.99 -1.64
C VAL A 145 35.34 6.52 -3.02
N GLN A 146 34.05 6.76 -3.26
CA GLN A 146 33.54 7.26 -4.53
C GLN A 146 34.14 8.61 -4.88
N SER A 147 34.23 9.54 -3.92
CA SER A 147 34.84 10.87 -4.14
C SER A 147 36.33 10.78 -4.48
N ALA A 148 37.05 9.74 -4.03
CA ALA A 148 38.46 9.55 -4.34
C ALA A 148 38.71 8.96 -5.74
N VAL A 149 37.74 8.23 -6.30
CA VAL A 149 37.84 7.55 -7.60
C VAL A 149 37.00 8.19 -8.71
N SER A 150 36.19 9.19 -8.38
CA SER A 150 35.37 9.93 -9.34
C SER A 150 36.10 11.14 -9.88
N VAL A 151 35.70 11.58 -11.08
CA VAL A 151 36.12 12.88 -11.61
C VAL A 151 35.50 13.99 -10.74
N GLU A 152 36.19 15.13 -10.64
CA GLU A 152 35.67 16.32 -9.95
C GLU A 152 34.30 16.70 -10.54
N ASN A 153 33.32 16.98 -9.67
CA ASN A 153 32.01 17.43 -10.12
C ASN A 153 32.11 18.82 -10.75
N GLU A 154 31.30 19.09 -11.78
CA GLU A 154 31.20 20.45 -12.35
C GLU A 154 30.72 21.45 -11.30
N ASP A 155 29.73 21.08 -10.48
CA ASP A 155 29.25 21.89 -9.36
C ASP A 155 30.14 21.73 -8.12
N LYS A 156 30.73 22.85 -7.69
CA LYS A 156 31.64 22.92 -6.53
C LYS A 156 30.97 23.34 -5.23
N SER A 157 29.64 23.53 -5.22
CA SER A 157 28.95 23.94 -4.01
C SER A 157 28.96 22.84 -2.95
N PRO A 158 28.94 23.22 -1.66
CA PRO A 158 28.81 22.28 -0.56
C PRO A 158 27.63 21.30 -0.73
N CYS A 159 27.68 20.18 -0.02
CA CYS A 159 26.57 19.24 0.11
C CYS A 159 25.41 19.83 0.91
N PHE A 160 25.71 20.74 1.83
CA PHE A 160 24.73 21.32 2.74
C PHE A 160 25.06 22.79 3.06
N SER A 161 24.02 23.60 3.19
CA SER A 161 24.11 25.02 3.54
C SER A 161 23.58 25.26 4.96
N ALA A 162 24.16 26.24 5.65
CA ALA A 162 23.62 26.74 6.91
C ALA A 162 22.31 27.51 6.67
N SER A 163 21.43 27.55 7.67
CA SER A 163 20.21 28.36 7.67
C SER A 163 20.09 29.11 9.00
N PRO A 164 19.49 30.31 9.04
CA PRO A 164 19.08 30.92 10.30
C PRO A 164 18.23 29.95 11.14
N ALA A 165 18.45 29.97 12.45
CA ALA A 165 17.62 29.23 13.41
C ALA A 165 16.28 29.95 13.56
N GLU A 166 15.22 29.35 13.03
CA GLU A 166 13.87 29.90 13.10
C GLU A 166 13.17 29.41 14.36
N HIS A 167 12.45 30.29 15.04
CA HIS A 167 11.59 29.97 16.18
C HIS A 167 10.16 30.37 15.86
N TYR A 168 9.33 29.39 15.54
CA TYR A 168 7.93 29.59 15.15
C TYR A 168 7.04 28.55 15.81
N TYR A 169 5.94 28.99 16.41
CA TYR A 169 5.01 28.10 17.07
C TYR A 169 3.57 28.54 16.81
N GLU A 170 2.79 27.63 16.25
CA GLU A 170 1.34 27.73 16.23
C GLU A 170 0.71 26.85 17.31
N ALA A 171 -0.34 27.34 17.95
CA ALA A 171 -1.12 26.52 18.88
C ALA A 171 -1.81 25.34 18.15
N PRO A 172 -2.16 24.25 18.86
CA PRO A 172 -2.92 23.14 18.28
C PRO A 172 -4.23 23.62 17.60
N LEU A 173 -4.62 22.94 16.52
CA LEU A 173 -5.84 23.25 15.79
C LEU A 173 -7.08 23.10 16.68
N PRO A 174 -8.08 24.00 16.56
CA PRO A 174 -9.39 23.81 17.19
C PRO A 174 -10.06 22.51 16.73
N ALA A 175 -10.87 21.90 17.59
CA ALA A 175 -11.52 20.61 17.30
C ALA A 175 -12.36 20.59 16.00
N GLY A 176 -12.96 21.72 15.60
CA GLY A 176 -13.75 21.82 14.36
C GLY A 176 -12.93 21.82 13.07
N LEU A 177 -11.60 21.98 13.16
CA LEU A 177 -10.68 21.95 12.02
C LEU A 177 -9.70 20.77 12.08
N SER A 178 -9.74 19.97 13.15
CA SER A 178 -8.89 18.79 13.27
C SER A 178 -9.49 17.56 12.58
N GLN A 179 -10.81 17.52 12.39
CA GLN A 179 -11.56 16.42 11.79
C GLN A 179 -12.82 16.92 11.06
N ILE A 180 -13.45 16.04 10.27
CA ILE A 180 -14.72 16.30 9.58
C ILE A 180 -15.79 15.28 9.94
N ASP A 181 -17.05 15.66 9.81
CA ASP A 181 -18.18 14.72 9.87
C ASP A 181 -18.26 13.90 8.58
N VAL A 182 -17.72 12.69 8.62
CA VAL A 182 -17.66 11.76 7.50
C VAL A 182 -19.06 11.40 6.96
N GLU A 183 -20.06 11.29 7.83
CA GLU A 183 -21.41 10.93 7.42
C GLU A 183 -22.11 12.09 6.72
N ALA A 184 -22.03 13.31 7.27
CA ALA A 184 -22.60 14.50 6.66
C ALA A 184 -21.97 14.82 5.30
N TRP A 185 -20.64 14.73 5.20
CA TRP A 185 -19.94 14.91 3.92
C TRP A 185 -20.27 13.79 2.93
N GLY A 186 -20.43 12.55 3.39
CA GLY A 186 -20.85 11.46 2.53
C GLY A 186 -22.20 11.71 1.87
N LYS A 187 -23.19 12.18 2.65
CA LYS A 187 -24.52 12.56 2.11
C LYS A 187 -24.43 13.69 1.09
N ARG A 188 -23.57 14.69 1.35
CA ARG A 188 -23.33 15.80 0.41
C ARG A 188 -22.73 15.31 -0.91
N LEU A 189 -21.76 14.40 -0.87
CA LEU A 189 -21.13 13.82 -2.05
C LEU A 189 -22.09 12.90 -2.83
N ASP A 190 -22.98 12.19 -2.14
CA ASP A 190 -24.05 11.40 -2.77
C ASP A 190 -24.98 12.33 -3.57
N GLU A 191 -25.43 13.44 -2.99
CA GLU A 191 -26.26 14.42 -3.71
C GLU A 191 -25.55 14.98 -4.96
N ILE A 192 -24.27 15.35 -4.82
CA ILE A 192 -23.47 15.91 -5.91
C ILE A 192 -23.29 14.89 -7.05
N SER A 193 -22.89 13.66 -6.72
CA SER A 193 -22.56 12.64 -7.72
C SER A 193 -23.79 12.04 -8.40
N ALA A 194 -24.98 12.15 -7.81
CA ALA A 194 -26.23 11.62 -8.37
C ALA A 194 -26.54 12.18 -9.77
N VAL A 195 -26.14 13.42 -10.06
CA VAL A 195 -26.37 14.06 -11.37
C VAL A 195 -25.74 13.31 -12.54
N PHE A 196 -24.65 12.57 -12.31
CA PHE A 196 -24.03 11.76 -13.36
C PHE A 196 -24.93 10.63 -13.87
N ARG A 197 -25.99 10.24 -13.13
CA ARG A 197 -27.00 9.28 -13.60
C ARG A 197 -27.76 9.77 -14.83
N GLU A 198 -27.80 11.09 -15.06
CA GLU A 198 -28.45 11.70 -16.23
C GLU A 198 -27.80 11.26 -17.56
N CYS A 199 -26.56 10.75 -17.53
CA CYS A 199 -25.84 10.28 -18.72
C CYS A 199 -25.48 8.78 -18.65
N PRO A 200 -26.19 7.90 -19.37
CA PRO A 200 -25.94 6.46 -19.33
C PRO A 200 -24.64 6.03 -20.04
N LEU A 201 -24.01 6.92 -20.82
CA LEU A 201 -22.75 6.65 -21.51
C LEU A 201 -21.53 6.67 -20.58
N LEU A 202 -21.65 7.30 -19.41
CA LEU A 202 -20.58 7.34 -18.44
C LEU A 202 -20.27 5.93 -17.94
N GLN A 203 -18.99 5.62 -17.80
CA GLN A 203 -18.50 4.45 -17.07
C GLN A 203 -18.45 4.78 -15.58
N ASN A 204 -17.84 5.92 -15.24
CA ASN A 204 -17.70 6.44 -13.87
C ASN A 204 -18.15 7.90 -13.80
N GLY A 205 -18.66 8.31 -12.63
CA GLY A 205 -19.11 9.66 -12.34
C GLY A 205 -19.04 9.91 -10.84
N ASN A 206 -17.91 10.45 -10.39
CA ASN A 206 -17.51 10.49 -8.99
C ASN A 206 -17.44 11.93 -8.46
N ALA A 207 -17.76 12.09 -7.17
CA ALA A 207 -17.43 13.24 -6.37
C ALA A 207 -16.56 12.77 -5.19
N THR A 208 -15.37 13.36 -5.06
CA THR A 208 -14.36 12.95 -4.07
C THR A 208 -14.02 14.13 -3.17
N LEU A 209 -14.04 13.92 -1.85
CA LEU A 209 -13.49 14.86 -0.87
C LEU A 209 -12.18 14.31 -0.33
N MET A 210 -11.13 15.11 -0.40
CA MET A 210 -9.86 14.92 0.28
C MET A 210 -9.74 16.04 1.33
N PHE A 211 -9.73 15.67 2.60
CA PHE A 211 -9.51 16.58 3.72
C PHE A 211 -8.25 16.21 4.47
N GLU A 212 -7.42 17.19 4.80
CA GLU A 212 -6.21 17.06 5.59
C GLU A 212 -6.20 18.10 6.71
N SER A 213 -5.87 17.64 7.92
CA SER A 213 -5.44 18.48 9.03
C SER A 213 -4.08 17.98 9.49
N LYS A 214 -3.04 18.78 9.30
CA LYS A 214 -1.64 18.43 9.54
C LYS A 214 -0.99 19.41 10.51
N ARG A 215 -0.23 18.89 11.47
CA ARG A 215 0.64 19.65 12.37
C ARG A 215 2.05 19.11 12.27
N SER A 216 2.98 19.97 11.85
CA SER A 216 4.37 19.60 11.63
C SER A 216 5.25 20.18 12.73
N TYR A 217 6.17 19.38 13.24
CA TYR A 217 7.18 19.74 14.23
C TYR A 217 8.56 19.55 13.59
N PHE A 218 9.43 20.54 13.72
CA PHE A 218 10.80 20.47 13.24
C PHE A 218 11.74 21.06 14.29
N VAL A 219 12.74 20.27 14.69
CA VAL A 219 13.84 20.70 15.56
C VAL A 219 15.18 20.27 14.98
N ASN A 220 16.21 21.11 15.08
CA ASN A 220 17.54 20.78 14.59
C ASN A 220 18.68 21.22 15.52
N THR A 221 19.89 20.72 15.25
CA THR A 221 21.08 20.98 16.07
C THR A 221 21.66 22.39 15.91
N GLU A 222 21.10 23.19 15.00
CA GLU A 222 21.43 24.61 14.81
C GLU A 222 20.52 25.52 15.63
N GLY A 223 19.50 24.96 16.30
CA GLY A 223 18.60 25.67 17.21
C GLY A 223 17.22 26.02 16.63
N ALA A 224 16.90 25.58 15.42
CA ALA A 224 15.56 25.82 14.85
C ALA A 224 14.49 25.05 15.62
N GLU A 225 13.35 25.69 15.88
CA GLU A 225 12.16 25.15 16.51
C GLU A 225 10.93 25.67 15.75
N VAL A 226 10.37 24.84 14.87
CA VAL A 226 9.22 25.21 14.03
C VAL A 226 8.07 24.26 14.26
N VAL A 227 6.91 24.82 14.65
CA VAL A 227 5.63 24.11 14.74
C VAL A 227 4.58 24.89 13.95
N GLN A 228 4.03 24.27 12.92
CA GLN A 228 3.04 24.89 12.03
C GLN A 228 1.89 23.94 11.70
N ASN A 229 0.69 24.47 11.51
CA ASN A 229 -0.49 23.72 11.10
C ASN A 229 -0.82 23.95 9.62
N ARG A 230 -1.56 23.01 9.05
CA ARG A 230 -2.14 23.10 7.72
C ARG A 230 -3.50 22.42 7.75
N VAL A 231 -4.51 23.09 7.20
CA VAL A 231 -5.82 22.52 6.93
C VAL A 231 -6.10 22.69 5.45
N ALA A 232 -6.58 21.65 4.79
CA ALA A 232 -6.83 21.66 3.36
C ALA A 232 -8.04 20.78 3.04
N ALA A 233 -8.98 21.32 2.26
CA ALA A 233 -10.11 20.60 1.72
C ALA A 233 -10.11 20.72 0.19
N ARG A 234 -10.10 19.58 -0.49
CA ARG A 234 -10.19 19.49 -1.94
C ARG A 234 -11.39 18.64 -2.31
N LEU A 235 -12.32 19.20 -3.08
CA LEU A 235 -13.43 18.47 -3.69
C LEU A 235 -13.17 18.33 -5.18
N MET A 236 -13.16 17.10 -5.67
CA MET A 236 -12.90 16.77 -7.06
C MET A 236 -14.12 16.09 -7.68
N LEU A 237 -14.55 16.59 -8.82
CA LEU A 237 -15.46 15.88 -9.72
C LEU A 237 -14.63 15.15 -10.77
N SER A 238 -14.97 13.91 -11.07
CA SER A 238 -14.35 13.18 -12.19
C SER A 238 -15.38 12.31 -12.88
N ALA A 239 -15.42 12.35 -14.20
CA ALA A 239 -16.25 11.42 -14.96
C ALA A 239 -15.47 10.86 -16.15
N SER A 240 -15.83 9.65 -16.57
CA SER A 240 -15.19 9.00 -17.70
C SER A 240 -16.18 8.23 -18.56
N LEU A 241 -15.89 8.14 -19.85
CA LEU A 241 -16.59 7.28 -20.81
C LEU A 241 -15.59 6.73 -21.83
N MET A 242 -16.07 5.91 -22.76
CA MET A 242 -15.26 5.44 -23.87
C MET A 242 -15.82 5.89 -25.22
N ALA A 243 -14.91 6.37 -26.07
CA ALA A 243 -15.18 6.65 -27.47
C ALA A 243 -15.46 5.36 -28.27
N THR A 244 -16.10 5.51 -29.42
CA THR A 244 -16.48 4.39 -30.30
C THR A 244 -15.28 3.61 -30.83
N ASP A 245 -14.09 4.22 -30.84
CA ASP A 245 -12.83 3.60 -31.25
C ASP A 245 -12.02 2.98 -30.09
N GLY A 246 -12.60 2.90 -28.89
CA GLY A 246 -11.96 2.28 -27.72
C GLY A 246 -11.07 3.22 -26.90
N MET A 247 -10.98 4.51 -27.24
CA MET A 247 -10.25 5.50 -26.44
C MET A 247 -11.03 5.85 -25.17
N SER A 248 -10.40 5.69 -24.00
CA SER A 248 -10.96 6.17 -22.73
C SER A 248 -10.83 7.69 -22.64
N LEU A 249 -11.91 8.36 -22.28
CA LEU A 249 -11.99 9.81 -22.15
C LEU A 249 -12.40 10.12 -20.71
N SER A 250 -11.68 11.06 -20.09
CA SER A 250 -11.97 11.53 -18.74
C SER A 250 -11.88 13.04 -18.68
N LEU A 251 -12.68 13.63 -17.80
CA LEU A 251 -12.61 15.05 -17.44
C LEU A 251 -12.77 15.16 -15.92
N SER A 252 -12.14 16.17 -15.35
CA SER A 252 -12.24 16.50 -13.93
C SER A 252 -12.40 18.01 -13.70
N GLU A 253 -12.96 18.35 -12.54
CA GLU A 253 -13.02 19.71 -12.01
C GLU A 253 -12.60 19.66 -10.55
N ASP A 254 -11.79 20.63 -10.12
CA ASP A 254 -11.24 20.71 -8.77
C ASP A 254 -11.68 21.98 -8.06
N PHE A 255 -12.04 21.83 -6.79
CA PHE A 255 -12.32 22.91 -5.86
C PHE A 255 -11.42 22.76 -4.65
N PHE A 256 -10.78 23.85 -4.24
CA PHE A 256 -9.87 23.88 -3.10
C PHE A 256 -10.27 25.01 -2.14
N ALA A 257 -10.20 24.72 -0.85
CA ALA A 257 -10.33 25.70 0.22
C ALA A 257 -9.52 25.25 1.44
N PHE A 258 -9.03 26.21 2.24
CA PHE A 258 -8.39 25.87 3.53
C PHE A 258 -9.39 25.42 4.59
N ASN A 259 -10.63 25.92 4.53
CA ASN A 259 -11.74 25.48 5.37
C ASN A 259 -12.76 24.70 4.50
N PRO A 260 -13.13 23.46 4.88
CA PRO A 260 -14.16 22.69 4.17
C PRO A 260 -15.49 23.43 3.94
N GLU A 261 -15.86 24.33 4.85
CA GLU A 261 -17.10 25.10 4.76
C GLU A 261 -17.07 26.15 3.63
N ASP A 262 -15.88 26.58 3.22
CA ASP A 262 -15.68 27.56 2.14
C ASP A 262 -15.74 26.93 0.74
N LEU A 263 -15.86 25.59 0.65
CA LEU A 263 -16.08 24.90 -0.63
C LEU A 263 -17.43 25.31 -1.25
N PRO A 264 -17.52 25.45 -2.59
CA PRO A 264 -18.73 25.93 -3.26
C PRO A 264 -20.00 25.15 -2.91
N CYS A 265 -21.16 25.81 -2.93
CA CYS A 265 -22.44 25.14 -2.67
C CYS A 265 -22.76 24.05 -3.72
N ASN A 266 -23.63 23.10 -3.35
CA ASN A 266 -23.97 21.95 -4.18
C ASN A 266 -24.49 22.35 -5.57
N ASP A 267 -25.31 23.39 -5.68
CA ASP A 267 -25.84 23.86 -6.98
C ASP A 267 -24.73 24.22 -7.97
N THR A 268 -23.67 24.88 -7.49
CA THR A 268 -22.51 25.27 -8.32
C THR A 268 -21.74 24.03 -8.77
N ILE A 269 -21.50 23.09 -7.86
CA ILE A 269 -20.75 21.86 -8.14
C ILE A 269 -21.55 20.95 -9.08
N ILE A 270 -22.85 20.79 -8.86
CA ILE A 270 -23.76 20.01 -9.72
C ILE A 270 -23.82 20.61 -11.13
N ALA A 271 -23.85 21.94 -11.26
CA ALA A 271 -23.80 22.59 -12.57
C ALA A 271 -22.49 22.26 -13.31
N LYS A 272 -21.35 22.22 -12.61
CA LYS A 272 -20.06 21.80 -13.17
C LYS A 272 -20.03 20.32 -13.54
N ALA A 273 -20.64 19.44 -12.74
CA ALA A 273 -20.78 18.01 -13.08
C ALA A 273 -21.60 17.78 -14.37
N ARG A 274 -22.67 18.58 -14.59
CA ARG A 274 -23.41 18.57 -15.86
C ARG A 274 -22.56 19.07 -17.02
N ASP A 275 -21.76 20.11 -16.80
CA ASP A 275 -20.85 20.64 -17.81
C ASP A 275 -19.80 19.62 -18.25
N ILE A 276 -19.16 18.93 -17.29
CA ILE A 276 -18.24 17.80 -17.52
C ILE A 276 -18.90 16.75 -18.41
N THR A 277 -20.13 16.35 -18.06
CA THR A 277 -20.87 15.32 -18.79
C THR A 277 -21.15 15.73 -20.23
N ARG A 278 -21.62 16.97 -20.43
CA ARG A 278 -21.86 17.55 -21.76
C ARG A 278 -20.58 17.59 -22.61
N ARG A 279 -19.46 18.00 -22.02
CA ARG A 279 -18.15 18.06 -22.69
C ARG A 279 -17.61 16.69 -23.04
N LEU A 280 -17.73 15.71 -22.15
CA LEU A 280 -17.34 14.31 -22.42
C LEU A 280 -18.12 13.70 -23.59
N VAL A 281 -19.43 13.95 -23.66
CA VAL A 281 -20.24 13.48 -24.80
C VAL A 281 -19.78 14.15 -26.11
N ALA A 282 -19.42 15.44 -26.09
CA ALA A 282 -18.85 16.10 -27.25
C ALA A 282 -17.48 15.52 -27.66
N LEU A 283 -16.59 15.26 -26.68
CA LEU A 283 -15.28 14.63 -26.89
C LEU A 283 -15.42 13.22 -27.48
N ARG A 284 -16.44 12.46 -27.07
CA ARG A 284 -16.70 11.11 -27.59
C ARG A 284 -16.83 11.07 -29.10
N GLU A 285 -17.50 12.09 -29.66
CA GLU A 285 -17.77 12.23 -31.10
C GLU A 285 -16.66 13.01 -31.84
N ALA A 286 -15.71 13.60 -31.10
CA ALA A 286 -14.62 14.37 -31.68
C ALA A 286 -13.67 13.47 -32.49
N PRO A 287 -13.15 13.94 -33.64
CA PRO A 287 -12.14 13.22 -34.39
C PRO A 287 -10.83 13.11 -33.61
N VAL A 288 -10.09 12.03 -33.86
CA VAL A 288 -8.74 11.88 -33.33
C VAL A 288 -7.80 12.81 -34.09
N ALA A 289 -6.99 13.55 -33.35
CA ALA A 289 -6.00 14.43 -33.94
C ALA A 289 -4.87 13.66 -34.62
N ASP A 290 -4.37 14.22 -35.72
CA ASP A 290 -3.12 13.80 -36.35
C ASP A 290 -1.92 14.47 -35.63
N PRO A 291 -0.71 13.89 -35.73
CA PRO A 291 0.50 14.57 -35.29
C PRO A 291 0.62 15.95 -35.93
N TYR A 292 1.00 16.94 -35.14
CA TYR A 292 1.02 18.34 -35.56
C TYR A 292 2.26 19.06 -35.07
N THR A 293 2.76 19.96 -35.91
CA THR A 293 3.75 20.96 -35.55
C THR A 293 3.26 22.30 -36.11
N GLY A 294 3.12 23.30 -35.25
CA GLY A 294 2.63 24.62 -35.64
C GLY A 294 2.20 25.46 -34.43
N PRO A 295 1.58 26.63 -34.63
CA PRO A 295 1.26 27.54 -33.55
C PRO A 295 0.09 27.06 -32.69
N ALA A 296 0.11 27.47 -31.42
CA ALA A 296 -0.96 27.20 -30.49
C ALA A 296 -1.20 28.32 -29.48
N VAL A 297 -2.41 28.33 -28.94
CA VAL A 297 -2.79 29.06 -27.75
C VAL A 297 -3.07 28.06 -26.63
N LEU A 298 -2.57 28.32 -25.43
CA LEU A 298 -2.81 27.50 -24.25
C LEU A 298 -3.62 28.33 -23.26
N SER A 299 -4.74 27.80 -22.76
CA SER A 299 -5.51 28.41 -21.66
C SER A 299 -4.66 28.60 -20.42
N GLY A 300 -5.13 29.37 -19.44
CA GLY A 300 -4.39 29.58 -18.20
C GLY A 300 -4.07 28.27 -17.48
N ASN A 301 -5.03 27.35 -17.38
CA ASN A 301 -4.80 26.01 -16.83
C ASN A 301 -3.78 25.19 -17.64
N ALA A 302 -3.89 25.18 -18.97
CA ALA A 302 -2.96 24.45 -19.84
C ALA A 302 -1.55 25.03 -19.79
N SER A 303 -1.44 26.37 -19.77
CA SER A 303 -0.19 27.11 -19.65
C SER A 303 0.47 26.87 -18.30
N GLY A 304 -0.29 26.86 -17.20
CA GLY A 304 0.24 26.61 -15.86
C GLY A 304 0.92 25.23 -15.76
N VAL A 305 0.27 24.17 -16.24
CA VAL A 305 0.86 22.82 -16.29
C VAL A 305 2.04 22.78 -17.27
N PHE A 306 1.94 23.44 -18.42
CA PHE A 306 3.04 23.52 -19.38
C PHE A 306 4.30 24.14 -18.75
N PHE A 307 4.19 25.29 -18.08
CA PHE A 307 5.30 25.89 -17.34
C PHE A 307 5.81 25.00 -16.20
N HIS A 308 4.92 24.30 -15.48
CA HIS A 308 5.31 23.37 -14.43
C HIS A 308 6.26 22.28 -14.94
N GLU A 309 5.92 21.65 -16.07
CA GLU A 309 6.66 20.53 -16.62
C GLU A 309 7.93 20.95 -17.37
N ILE A 310 7.84 21.99 -18.20
CA ILE A 310 8.99 22.37 -19.04
C ILE A 310 10.00 23.23 -18.30
N PHE A 311 9.56 24.00 -17.29
CA PHE A 311 10.38 24.98 -16.59
C PHE A 311 10.49 24.69 -15.10
N GLY A 312 9.35 24.51 -14.41
CA GLY A 312 9.26 24.39 -12.96
C GLY A 312 10.23 23.37 -12.34
N HIS A 313 10.19 22.11 -12.78
CA HIS A 313 11.11 21.08 -12.28
C HIS A 313 12.59 21.37 -12.59
N ARG A 314 12.88 22.13 -13.65
CA ARG A 314 14.26 22.55 -14.00
C ARG A 314 14.73 23.75 -13.20
N LEU A 315 13.86 24.32 -12.37
CA LEU A 315 14.23 25.29 -11.36
C LEU A 315 14.60 24.64 -10.02
N GLU A 316 14.33 23.34 -9.83
CA GLU A 316 14.62 22.63 -8.59
C GLU A 316 16.12 22.34 -8.46
N GLY A 317 16.84 23.15 -7.66
CA GLY A 317 18.30 23.21 -7.64
C GLY A 317 19.03 21.89 -7.40
N HIS A 318 18.44 20.96 -6.64
CA HIS A 318 19.03 19.64 -6.41
C HIS A 318 19.24 18.83 -7.71
N ARG A 319 18.39 19.01 -8.73
CA ARG A 319 18.49 18.31 -10.03
C ARG A 319 19.64 18.82 -10.88
N LEU A 320 20.01 20.09 -10.70
CA LEU A 320 21.09 20.78 -11.43
C LEU A 320 22.48 20.30 -10.98
N LYS A 321 22.57 19.37 -10.03
CA LYS A 321 23.80 18.66 -9.67
C LYS A 321 23.96 17.30 -10.36
N LYS A 322 22.88 16.74 -10.94
CA LYS A 322 22.82 15.35 -11.43
C LYS A 322 22.16 15.23 -12.82
N GLY A 323 22.45 16.20 -13.71
CA GLY A 323 22.05 16.12 -15.13
C GLY A 323 20.90 17.05 -15.54
N GLY A 324 20.14 17.62 -14.60
CA GLY A 324 19.05 18.58 -14.84
C GLY A 324 19.50 20.00 -15.22
N GLU A 325 20.66 20.17 -15.84
CA GLU A 325 21.37 21.45 -15.98
C GLU A 325 20.87 22.34 -17.12
N THR A 326 19.70 22.04 -17.70
CA THR A 326 19.18 22.67 -18.93
C THR A 326 19.28 24.20 -18.92
N PHE A 327 18.93 24.85 -17.80
CA PHE A 327 18.94 26.31 -17.63
C PHE A 327 20.11 26.83 -16.78
N LYS A 328 20.97 25.95 -16.24
CA LYS A 328 21.99 26.31 -15.25
C LYS A 328 22.95 27.39 -15.75
N LYS A 329 23.34 27.31 -17.03
CA LYS A 329 24.26 28.26 -17.67
C LYS A 329 23.59 29.51 -18.25
N MET A 330 22.26 29.60 -18.16
CA MET A 330 21.46 30.72 -18.71
C MET A 330 21.10 31.78 -17.65
N VAL A 331 21.66 31.70 -16.45
CA VAL A 331 21.44 32.73 -15.41
C VAL A 331 21.97 34.07 -15.91
N GLY A 332 21.12 35.09 -15.91
CA GLY A 332 21.40 36.40 -16.47
C GLY A 332 21.13 36.52 -17.98
N GLU A 333 20.78 35.42 -18.65
CA GLU A 333 20.38 35.42 -20.07
C GLU A 333 18.87 35.54 -20.22
N GLN A 334 18.46 36.04 -21.38
CA GLN A 334 17.05 36.13 -21.75
C GLN A 334 16.54 34.73 -22.15
N VAL A 335 15.57 34.23 -21.39
CA VAL A 335 14.95 32.91 -21.57
C VAL A 335 13.48 33.01 -22.02
N LEU A 336 12.84 34.17 -21.81
CA LEU A 336 11.48 34.50 -22.26
C LEU A 336 11.46 35.90 -22.91
N PRO A 337 10.37 36.28 -23.61
CA PRO A 337 10.16 37.67 -24.01
C PRO A 337 10.26 38.62 -22.81
N ALA A 338 10.74 39.85 -23.05
CA ALA A 338 11.12 40.79 -22.00
C ALA A 338 9.94 41.22 -21.11
N GLU A 339 8.72 40.98 -21.58
CA GLU A 339 7.48 41.33 -20.90
C GLU A 339 7.08 40.29 -19.84
N PHE A 340 7.66 39.08 -19.85
CA PHE A 340 7.28 38.00 -18.95
C PHE A 340 7.97 38.06 -17.58
N GLN A 341 7.20 37.72 -16.56
CA GLN A 341 7.65 37.49 -15.19
C GLN A 341 7.24 36.07 -14.77
N VAL A 342 8.15 35.33 -14.15
CA VAL A 342 7.85 34.00 -13.57
C VAL A 342 8.42 33.94 -12.17
N TYR A 343 7.59 33.64 -11.19
CA TYR A 343 8.04 33.52 -9.80
C TYR A 343 7.34 32.39 -9.06
N SER A 344 8.03 31.85 -8.06
CA SER A 344 7.46 30.88 -7.12
C SER A 344 7.30 31.53 -5.76
N ASP A 345 6.07 31.59 -5.24
CA ASP A 345 5.77 32.24 -3.95
C ASP A 345 4.99 31.35 -2.99
N PRO A 346 5.66 30.65 -2.07
CA PRO A 346 5.01 29.82 -1.06
C PRO A 346 4.20 30.62 -0.04
N THR A 347 4.43 31.94 0.08
CA THR A 347 3.76 32.79 1.07
C THR A 347 2.41 33.33 0.57
N LEU A 348 2.07 33.06 -0.69
CA LEU A 348 0.82 33.48 -1.31
C LEU A 348 -0.30 32.47 -0.98
N SER A 349 -1.29 32.89 -0.18
CA SER A 349 -2.45 32.05 0.16
C SER A 349 -3.62 32.18 -0.81
N ARG A 350 -3.71 33.30 -1.55
CA ARG A 350 -4.80 33.59 -2.50
C ARG A 350 -4.28 34.35 -3.71
N TYR A 351 -4.74 33.99 -4.90
CA TYR A 351 -4.46 34.71 -6.15
C TYR A 351 -5.62 34.56 -7.14
N ALA A 352 -5.86 35.60 -7.95
CA ALA A 352 -6.96 35.63 -8.93
C ALA A 352 -8.34 35.22 -8.36
N GLY A 353 -8.59 35.52 -7.08
CA GLY A 353 -9.84 35.18 -6.40
C GLY A 353 -9.90 33.77 -5.78
N SER A 354 -8.90 32.92 -6.01
CA SER A 354 -8.86 31.51 -5.55
C SER A 354 -7.79 31.26 -4.49
N ASP A 355 -8.06 30.35 -3.57
CA ASP A 355 -7.07 29.87 -2.59
C ASP A 355 -6.01 29.01 -3.27
N LEU A 356 -4.77 29.09 -2.78
CA LEU A 356 -3.62 28.39 -3.37
C LEU A 356 -3.12 27.26 -2.47
N ASN A 357 -3.18 26.04 -2.98
CA ASN A 357 -2.83 24.82 -2.26
C ASN A 357 -1.33 24.74 -1.94
N GLY A 358 -0.47 25.40 -2.73
CA GLY A 358 0.98 25.42 -2.53
C GLY A 358 1.48 26.34 -1.40
N TYR A 359 0.59 26.96 -0.61
CA TYR A 359 0.91 27.85 0.50
C TYR A 359 1.58 27.17 1.70
N TYR A 360 2.65 27.77 2.23
CA TYR A 360 3.30 27.45 3.51
C TYR A 360 4.25 28.57 3.97
N LEU A 361 4.54 28.63 5.27
CA LEU A 361 5.44 29.64 5.86
C LEU A 361 6.88 29.13 6.05
N TYR A 362 7.02 27.87 6.44
CA TYR A 362 8.31 27.19 6.59
C TYR A 362 8.30 25.90 5.79
N ASP A 363 9.41 25.59 5.13
CA ASP A 363 9.55 24.34 4.39
C ASP A 363 9.78 23.13 5.34
N ASP A 364 9.92 21.94 4.77
CA ASP A 364 10.11 20.71 5.53
C ASP A 364 11.58 20.54 6.04
N GLU A 365 12.43 21.55 5.87
CA GLU A 365 13.77 21.69 6.45
C GLU A 365 13.83 22.79 7.53
N GLY A 366 12.67 23.36 7.90
CA GLY A 366 12.55 24.42 8.90
C GLY A 366 13.03 25.80 8.42
N VAL A 367 13.23 25.97 7.11
CA VAL A 367 13.69 27.24 6.52
C VAL A 367 12.47 28.10 6.22
N LYS A 368 12.54 29.39 6.60
CA LYS A 368 11.49 30.36 6.27
C LYS A 368 11.37 30.53 4.75
N ALA A 369 10.18 30.27 4.25
CA ALA A 369 9.88 30.32 2.84
C ALA A 369 9.79 31.78 2.35
N ARG A 370 10.23 32.03 1.12
CA ARG A 370 10.10 33.34 0.48
C ARG A 370 9.77 33.22 -0.99
N ARG A 371 9.24 34.31 -1.56
CA ARG A 371 9.16 34.50 -3.00
C ARG A 371 10.54 34.40 -3.66
N VAL A 372 10.57 33.70 -4.79
CA VAL A 372 11.74 33.56 -5.67
C VAL A 372 11.33 34.05 -7.04
N ASP A 373 11.88 35.20 -7.46
CA ASP A 373 11.67 35.74 -8.81
C ASP A 373 12.55 34.97 -9.79
N ASN A 374 12.03 33.86 -10.32
CA ASN A 374 12.78 32.97 -11.20
C ASN A 374 13.16 33.66 -12.51
N VAL A 375 12.21 34.38 -13.13
CA VAL A 375 12.43 35.15 -14.37
C VAL A 375 11.92 36.58 -14.15
N VAL A 376 12.79 37.56 -14.41
CA VAL A 376 12.47 38.98 -14.33
C VAL A 376 12.74 39.64 -15.67
N ASP A 377 11.73 40.28 -16.25
CA ASP A 377 11.78 40.90 -17.57
C ASP A 377 12.36 39.95 -18.65
N GLY A 378 11.87 38.71 -18.65
CA GLY A 378 12.33 37.63 -19.52
C GLY A 378 13.71 37.04 -19.18
N VAL A 379 14.42 37.55 -18.18
CA VAL A 379 15.78 37.11 -17.79
C VAL A 379 15.76 36.15 -16.61
N LEU A 380 16.39 34.97 -16.73
CA LEU A 380 16.52 33.99 -15.63
C LEU A 380 17.41 34.54 -14.52
N LYS A 381 16.93 34.54 -13.26
CA LYS A 381 17.64 35.10 -12.10
C LYS A 381 17.99 34.08 -11.04
N GLU A 382 17.03 33.23 -10.64
CA GLU A 382 17.17 32.41 -9.43
C GLU A 382 16.47 31.04 -9.56
N PHE A 383 16.99 30.05 -8.82
CA PHE A 383 16.46 28.69 -8.72
C PHE A 383 15.73 28.45 -7.38
N LEU A 384 14.93 27.38 -7.30
CA LEU A 384 14.29 26.92 -6.09
C LEU A 384 15.25 26.04 -5.30
N LEU A 385 15.53 26.40 -4.05
CA LEU A 385 16.57 25.79 -3.23
C LEU A 385 16.02 25.36 -1.88
N GLY A 386 16.28 24.10 -1.56
CA GLY A 386 16.35 23.63 -0.18
C GLY A 386 17.75 23.87 0.38
N ARG A 387 18.15 23.13 1.39
CA ARG A 387 19.48 23.27 2.03
C ARG A 387 20.62 22.64 1.26
N ILE A 388 20.38 22.04 0.09
CA ILE A 388 21.41 21.62 -0.86
C ILE A 388 21.70 22.81 -1.80
N PRO A 389 22.81 23.56 -1.61
CA PRO A 389 23.07 24.78 -2.36
C PRO A 389 23.53 24.49 -3.80
N LEU A 390 23.46 25.48 -4.69
CA LEU A 390 23.95 25.41 -6.07
C LEU A 390 25.10 26.41 -6.26
N GLU A 391 26.00 26.19 -7.24
CA GLU A 391 27.04 27.19 -7.55
C GLU A 391 26.42 28.55 -7.90
N GLY A 392 26.90 29.63 -7.28
CA GLY A 392 26.32 30.97 -7.37
C GLY A 392 25.11 31.22 -6.45
N PHE A 393 24.55 30.17 -5.84
CA PHE A 393 23.37 30.25 -4.96
C PHE A 393 23.58 29.45 -3.66
N PRO A 394 24.27 30.04 -2.67
CA PRO A 394 24.79 29.30 -1.52
C PRO A 394 23.76 29.02 -0.40
N ASN A 395 22.57 29.61 -0.46
CA ASN A 395 21.59 29.57 0.63
C ASN A 395 20.25 29.00 0.16
N SER A 396 19.56 28.29 1.06
CA SER A 396 18.16 27.89 0.86
C SER A 396 17.26 29.13 0.73
N ASN A 397 16.20 29.01 -0.07
CA ASN A 397 15.12 29.99 -0.15
C ASN A 397 13.77 29.40 0.30
N GLY A 398 13.84 28.34 1.10
CA GLY A 398 12.69 27.71 1.74
C GLY A 398 11.82 26.91 0.78
N HIS A 399 12.45 26.15 -0.13
CA HIS A 399 11.77 25.27 -1.08
C HIS A 399 12.10 23.78 -0.86
N GLY A 400 12.66 23.40 0.30
CA GLY A 400 12.93 22.01 0.67
C GLY A 400 11.66 21.30 1.16
N ARG A 401 10.96 20.57 0.28
CA ARG A 401 9.63 19.97 0.60
C ARG A 401 9.60 18.45 0.49
N SER A 402 8.72 17.82 1.25
CA SER A 402 8.40 16.39 1.17
C SER A 402 6.95 16.06 1.50
N THR A 403 6.55 14.82 1.26
CA THR A 403 5.26 14.26 1.69
C THR A 403 5.15 14.07 3.21
N GLY A 404 6.09 14.58 4.01
CA GLY A 404 6.18 14.41 5.45
C GLY A 404 6.99 13.18 5.88
N ALA A 405 6.81 12.04 5.19
CA ALA A 405 7.43 10.77 5.52
C ALA A 405 8.81 10.52 4.88
N THR A 406 9.35 11.41 4.06
CA THR A 406 10.61 11.20 3.30
C THR A 406 11.57 12.40 3.44
N ASP A 407 12.86 12.22 3.13
CA ASP A 407 13.82 13.33 3.09
C ASP A 407 13.36 14.43 2.08
N PRO A 408 13.47 15.72 2.41
CA PRO A 408 13.04 16.80 1.54
C PRO A 408 14.03 17.04 0.40
N VAL A 409 13.50 17.49 -0.75
CA VAL A 409 14.28 17.99 -1.89
C VAL A 409 13.76 19.35 -2.31
N SER A 410 14.47 20.08 -3.17
CA SER A 410 13.96 21.36 -3.69
C SER A 410 12.73 21.14 -4.56
N ARG A 411 11.60 21.79 -4.26
CA ARG A 411 10.31 21.58 -4.91
C ARG A 411 9.58 22.88 -5.19
N GLN A 412 8.72 22.86 -6.20
CA GLN A 412 7.79 23.96 -6.51
C GLN A 412 6.76 24.21 -5.39
N SER A 413 6.17 25.40 -5.36
CA SER A 413 5.12 25.85 -4.44
C SER A 413 3.91 26.40 -5.21
N ASN A 414 3.74 27.73 -5.23
CA ASN A 414 2.81 28.44 -6.10
C ASN A 414 3.59 29.09 -7.24
N LEU A 415 3.53 28.50 -8.44
CA LEU A 415 4.20 29.04 -9.62
C LEU A 415 3.28 30.03 -10.32
N VAL A 416 3.71 31.29 -10.43
CA VAL A 416 2.93 32.37 -11.03
C VAL A 416 3.63 32.90 -12.28
N ILE A 417 2.85 33.08 -13.34
CA ILE A 417 3.28 33.66 -14.61
C ILE A 417 2.48 34.94 -14.84
N GLU A 418 3.17 36.03 -15.16
CA GLU A 418 2.58 37.34 -15.46
C GLU A 418 3.25 37.94 -16.71
N THR A 419 2.57 38.93 -17.31
CA THR A 419 3.13 39.76 -18.39
C THR A 419 2.89 41.23 -18.09
N SER A 420 3.89 42.08 -18.37
CA SER A 420 3.75 43.54 -18.31
C SER A 420 3.07 44.12 -19.55
N HIS A 421 2.86 43.33 -20.60
CA HIS A 421 2.17 43.73 -21.84
C HIS A 421 1.13 42.67 -22.23
N PRO A 422 -0.04 42.68 -21.58
CA PRO A 422 -1.07 41.71 -21.85
C PRO A 422 -1.82 41.99 -23.16
N TYR A 423 -2.22 40.91 -23.82
CA TYR A 423 -3.10 40.93 -24.98
C TYR A 423 -4.47 40.34 -24.61
N THR A 424 -5.52 40.82 -25.27
CA THR A 424 -6.85 40.22 -25.14
C THR A 424 -6.89 38.83 -25.78
N ASP A 425 -7.81 37.96 -25.32
CA ASP A 425 -8.05 36.64 -25.93
C ASP A 425 -8.29 36.73 -27.45
N ALA A 426 -8.96 37.79 -27.89
CA ALA A 426 -9.22 38.04 -29.31
C ALA A 426 -7.94 38.36 -30.10
N GLU A 427 -7.02 39.14 -29.52
CA GLU A 427 -5.72 39.44 -30.12
C GLU A 427 -4.83 38.19 -30.17
N LEU A 428 -4.78 37.39 -29.09
CA LEU A 428 -4.01 36.15 -29.05
C LEU A 428 -4.56 35.13 -30.06
N ARG A 429 -5.88 35.06 -30.23
CA ARG A 429 -6.52 34.27 -31.30
C ARG A 429 -6.18 34.80 -32.69
N ALA A 430 -6.10 36.12 -32.87
CA ALA A 430 -5.68 36.71 -34.14
C ALA A 430 -4.22 36.36 -34.47
N MET A 431 -3.31 36.46 -33.48
CA MET A 431 -1.91 36.04 -33.62
C MET A 431 -1.80 34.56 -34.01
N LEU A 432 -2.57 33.68 -33.38
CA LEU A 432 -2.64 32.26 -33.74
C LEU A 432 -3.00 32.05 -35.22
N VAL A 433 -4.02 32.75 -35.70
CA VAL A 433 -4.50 32.64 -37.09
C VAL A 433 -3.47 33.22 -38.07
N GLU A 434 -2.87 34.36 -37.75
CA GLU A 434 -1.83 34.98 -38.59
C GLU A 434 -0.59 34.10 -38.69
N GLU A 435 -0.14 33.53 -37.58
CA GLU A 435 1.01 32.65 -37.54
C GLU A 435 0.74 31.32 -38.27
N ALA A 436 -0.47 30.76 -38.11
CA ALA A 436 -0.85 29.56 -38.85
C ALA A 436 -0.84 29.80 -40.37
N LYS A 437 -1.35 30.95 -40.83
CA LYS A 437 -1.25 31.37 -42.24
C LYS A 437 0.20 31.52 -42.69
N ARG A 438 1.04 32.15 -41.87
CA ARG A 438 2.47 32.35 -42.16
C ARG A 438 3.21 31.02 -42.33
N GLN A 439 2.87 30.02 -41.51
CA GLN A 439 3.44 28.67 -41.57
C GLN A 439 2.77 27.76 -42.62
N GLY A 440 1.79 28.26 -43.38
CA GLY A 440 1.07 27.47 -44.39
C GLY A 440 0.21 26.36 -43.77
N LYS A 441 -0.31 26.56 -42.56
CA LYS A 441 -1.19 25.63 -41.84
C LYS A 441 -2.65 26.02 -42.03
N ASP A 442 -3.53 25.04 -42.17
CA ASP A 442 -4.98 25.25 -42.26
C ASP A 442 -5.59 25.70 -40.92
N TYR A 443 -4.90 25.42 -39.81
CA TYR A 443 -5.34 25.74 -38.46
C TYR A 443 -4.16 25.85 -37.48
N GLY A 444 -4.40 26.58 -36.39
CA GLY A 444 -3.64 26.51 -35.14
C GLY A 444 -4.38 25.69 -34.08
N TYR A 445 -3.73 25.35 -32.96
CA TYR A 445 -4.39 24.68 -31.85
C TYR A 445 -4.76 25.61 -30.70
N PHE A 446 -5.88 25.34 -30.03
CA PHE A 446 -6.21 25.91 -28.73
C PHE A 446 -6.36 24.79 -27.70
N PHE A 447 -5.44 24.76 -26.72
CA PHE A 447 -5.46 23.80 -25.61
C PHE A 447 -6.27 24.40 -24.46
N LYS A 448 -7.46 23.86 -24.22
CA LYS A 448 -8.39 24.40 -23.23
C LYS A 448 -8.26 23.74 -21.86
N THR A 449 -8.13 22.42 -21.83
CA THR A 449 -8.07 21.64 -20.59
C THR A 449 -6.98 20.58 -20.68
N VAL A 450 -6.29 20.35 -19.56
CA VAL A 450 -5.21 19.37 -19.38
C VAL A 450 -5.46 18.60 -18.07
N THR A 451 -5.00 17.36 -17.96
CA THR A 451 -5.01 16.63 -16.68
C THR A 451 -3.74 16.86 -15.88
N SER A 452 -2.62 16.56 -16.51
CA SER A 452 -1.33 16.36 -15.89
C SER A 452 -0.23 16.38 -16.95
N GLY A 453 1.01 16.27 -16.51
CA GLY A 453 2.14 15.98 -17.37
C GLY A 453 3.21 15.21 -16.62
N PHE A 454 4.32 14.99 -17.31
CA PHE A 454 5.56 14.55 -16.70
C PHE A 454 6.73 15.12 -17.50
N THR A 455 7.87 15.25 -16.84
CA THR A 455 9.11 15.65 -17.50
C THR A 455 10.28 14.76 -17.11
N PHE A 456 11.11 14.44 -18.09
CA PHE A 456 12.42 13.85 -17.88
C PHE A 456 13.48 14.96 -17.98
N THR A 457 14.27 15.08 -16.93
CA THR A 457 15.26 16.15 -16.76
C THR A 457 16.67 15.72 -17.20
N GLY A 458 16.82 14.57 -17.85
CA GLY A 458 18.13 14.04 -18.25
C GLY A 458 18.87 13.27 -17.15
N GLU A 459 18.32 13.22 -15.94
CA GLU A 459 18.86 12.44 -14.84
C GLU A 459 18.86 10.94 -15.18
N GLY A 460 19.89 10.21 -14.75
CA GLY A 460 20.04 8.77 -15.00
C GLY A 460 20.25 8.37 -16.47
N GLY A 461 20.59 9.33 -17.34
CA GLY A 461 20.74 9.08 -18.79
C GLY A 461 19.41 9.10 -19.55
N SER A 462 18.33 9.59 -18.93
CA SER A 462 17.05 9.82 -19.61
C SER A 462 17.18 10.90 -20.69
N LEU A 463 16.27 10.89 -21.68
CA LEU A 463 16.19 11.96 -22.66
C LEU A 463 15.60 13.21 -22.02
N ASN A 464 16.08 14.39 -22.41
CA ASN A 464 15.47 15.66 -22.01
C ASN A 464 14.16 15.87 -22.78
N SER A 465 13.04 15.46 -22.19
CA SER A 465 11.72 15.57 -22.82
C SER A 465 10.64 15.86 -21.81
N PHE A 466 9.48 16.30 -22.28
CA PHE A 466 8.28 16.40 -21.47
C PHE A 466 7.08 15.83 -22.23
N ASN A 467 6.03 15.56 -21.48
CA ASN A 467 4.71 15.27 -21.99
C ASN A 467 3.70 16.04 -21.14
N VAL A 468 2.79 16.75 -21.79
CA VAL A 468 1.55 17.23 -21.18
C VAL A 468 0.41 16.47 -21.82
N THR A 469 -0.60 16.10 -21.03
CA THR A 469 -1.78 15.35 -21.47
C THR A 469 -3.02 16.28 -21.54
N PRO A 470 -3.26 16.91 -22.69
CA PRO A 470 -4.51 17.60 -22.98
C PRO A 470 -5.74 16.70 -22.95
N LEU A 471 -6.86 17.27 -22.51
CA LEU A 471 -8.17 16.64 -22.56
C LEU A 471 -9.09 17.29 -23.60
N GLU A 472 -9.00 18.62 -23.75
CA GLU A 472 -9.80 19.38 -24.71
C GLU A 472 -8.89 20.26 -25.56
N VAL A 473 -8.89 19.99 -26.87
CA VAL A 473 -8.10 20.71 -27.85
C VAL A 473 -8.99 21.09 -29.02
N TYR A 474 -8.86 22.34 -29.50
CA TYR A 474 -9.64 22.84 -30.62
C TYR A 474 -8.72 23.21 -31.78
N ARG A 475 -9.09 22.81 -33.00
CA ARG A 475 -8.52 23.39 -34.23
C ARG A 475 -9.16 24.73 -34.48
N VAL A 476 -8.34 25.77 -34.50
CA VAL A 476 -8.73 27.14 -34.83
C VAL A 476 -8.36 27.40 -36.28
N TYR A 477 -9.36 27.40 -37.15
CA TYR A 477 -9.15 27.47 -38.59
C TYR A 477 -8.84 28.88 -39.09
N VAL A 478 -7.91 28.97 -40.04
CA VAL A 478 -7.45 30.25 -40.60
C VAL A 478 -8.44 30.89 -41.58
N ASP A 479 -9.39 30.11 -42.08
CA ASP A 479 -10.41 30.51 -43.05
C ASP A 479 -11.72 31.00 -42.41
N GLY A 480 -11.80 30.99 -41.06
CA GLY A 480 -12.92 31.51 -40.30
C GLY A 480 -14.09 30.55 -40.09
N ARG A 481 -13.96 29.26 -40.47
CA ARG A 481 -14.96 28.25 -40.05
C ARG A 481 -14.95 28.05 -38.53
N PRO A 482 -16.02 27.52 -37.92
CA PRO A 482 -16.08 27.27 -36.48
C PRO A 482 -14.95 26.35 -35.99
N ASP A 483 -14.48 26.61 -34.76
CA ASP A 483 -13.45 25.81 -34.12
C ASP A 483 -13.92 24.34 -33.97
N GLU A 484 -13.05 23.38 -34.25
CA GLU A 484 -13.36 21.95 -34.21
C GLU A 484 -12.68 21.31 -33.00
N LEU A 485 -13.48 20.72 -32.09
CA LEU A 485 -12.97 19.92 -30.98
C LEU A 485 -12.31 18.64 -31.52
N VAL A 486 -11.11 18.34 -31.05
CA VAL A 486 -10.36 17.12 -31.36
C VAL A 486 -9.91 16.43 -30.07
N ARG A 487 -9.59 15.13 -30.15
CA ARG A 487 -9.13 14.32 -29.01
C ARG A 487 -7.88 13.51 -29.34
N GLY A 488 -7.30 12.88 -28.32
CA GLY A 488 -6.14 11.98 -28.47
C GLY A 488 -4.85 12.72 -28.81
N VAL A 489 -4.64 13.88 -28.18
CA VAL A 489 -3.47 14.74 -28.39
C VAL A 489 -2.57 14.61 -27.17
N ASP A 490 -1.30 14.25 -27.39
CA ASP A 490 -0.24 14.42 -26.39
C ASP A 490 0.68 15.56 -26.85
N MET A 491 0.94 16.54 -25.97
CA MET A 491 1.92 17.58 -26.25
C MET A 491 3.29 17.11 -25.80
N ILE A 492 4.24 17.07 -26.73
CA ILE A 492 5.59 16.55 -26.50
C ILE A 492 6.63 17.57 -26.95
N GLY A 493 7.86 17.39 -26.51
CA GLY A 493 8.97 18.12 -27.08
C GLY A 493 10.17 18.18 -26.16
N THR A 494 11.13 19.00 -26.57
CA THR A 494 12.26 19.37 -25.71
C THR A 494 11.96 20.72 -25.05
N PRO A 495 12.26 20.87 -23.75
CA PRO A 495 11.95 22.06 -22.98
C PRO A 495 12.49 23.37 -23.59
N LEU A 496 13.78 23.43 -23.96
CA LEU A 496 14.39 24.64 -24.53
C LEU A 496 13.73 25.07 -25.83
N SER A 497 13.44 24.12 -26.72
CA SER A 497 12.75 24.41 -27.98
C SER A 497 11.38 25.02 -27.72
N MET A 498 10.59 24.39 -26.84
CA MET A 498 9.22 24.83 -26.57
C MET A 498 9.16 26.16 -25.81
N PHE A 499 10.08 26.36 -24.86
CA PHE A 499 10.18 27.60 -24.10
C PHE A 499 10.55 28.80 -24.99
N SER A 500 11.45 28.60 -25.97
CA SER A 500 11.85 29.64 -26.93
C SER A 500 10.74 30.08 -27.90
N ASN A 501 9.63 29.33 -27.98
CA ASN A 501 8.49 29.63 -28.84
C ASN A 501 7.36 30.38 -28.12
N ILE A 502 7.50 30.73 -26.84
CA ILE A 502 6.51 31.55 -26.12
C ILE A 502 6.65 33.00 -26.59
N VAL A 503 5.57 33.59 -27.10
CA VAL A 503 5.59 34.91 -27.75
C VAL A 503 4.82 35.97 -26.95
N ALA A 504 3.61 35.64 -26.52
CA ALA A 504 2.69 36.61 -25.92
C ALA A 504 1.78 35.96 -24.87
N ALA A 505 1.22 36.77 -23.98
CA ALA A 505 0.30 36.33 -22.92
C ALA A 505 -0.82 37.33 -22.70
N GLY A 506 -1.93 36.88 -22.10
CA GLY A 506 -3.03 37.73 -21.65
C GLY A 506 -2.91 38.23 -20.21
N ASP A 507 -3.94 38.90 -19.71
CA ASP A 507 -4.03 39.45 -18.34
C ASP A 507 -4.94 38.67 -17.39
N CYS A 508 -5.63 37.63 -17.88
CA CYS A 508 -6.58 36.85 -17.09
C CYS A 508 -5.94 35.53 -16.63
N PRO A 509 -5.28 35.47 -15.46
CA PRO A 509 -4.72 34.22 -14.95
C PRO A 509 -5.81 33.25 -14.49
N GLU A 510 -5.66 31.98 -14.86
CA GLU A 510 -6.43 30.87 -14.28
C GLU A 510 -5.57 30.13 -13.25
N VAL A 511 -6.24 29.53 -12.27
CA VAL A 511 -5.59 28.80 -11.17
C VAL A 511 -5.81 27.30 -11.36
N PHE A 512 -4.72 26.55 -11.45
CA PHE A 512 -4.73 25.10 -11.46
C PHE A 512 -4.12 24.55 -10.17
N THR A 513 -4.91 23.80 -9.41
CA THR A 513 -4.48 23.16 -8.17
C THR A 513 -4.18 21.69 -8.40
N GLY A 514 -2.96 21.26 -8.08
CA GLY A 514 -2.49 19.90 -8.31
C GLY A 514 -1.66 19.34 -7.16
N SER A 515 -1.21 18.11 -7.36
CA SER A 515 -0.20 17.46 -6.53
C SER A 515 1.00 17.12 -7.42
N CYS A 516 2.20 17.50 -7.01
CA CYS A 516 3.42 17.28 -7.78
C CYS A 516 4.20 16.10 -7.16
N GLY A 517 4.61 15.12 -7.96
CA GLY A 517 5.38 13.96 -7.53
C GLY A 517 6.88 14.14 -7.79
N ALA A 518 7.73 13.76 -6.84
CA ALA A 518 9.18 13.67 -7.01
C ALA A 518 9.78 12.65 -6.02
N GLU A 519 11.10 12.61 -5.87
CA GLU A 519 11.86 11.72 -4.97
C GLU A 519 11.44 11.89 -3.50
N SER A 520 10.97 13.10 -3.12
CA SER A 520 10.44 13.41 -1.79
C SER A 520 8.94 13.12 -1.63
N GLY A 521 8.31 12.44 -2.59
CA GLY A 521 6.88 12.13 -2.61
C GLY A 521 6.00 13.23 -3.20
N TRP A 522 4.70 13.15 -2.93
CA TRP A 522 3.68 14.06 -3.45
C TRP A 522 3.53 15.28 -2.56
N VAL A 523 3.65 16.48 -3.13
CA VAL A 523 3.46 17.75 -2.42
C VAL A 523 2.39 18.60 -3.11
N PRO A 524 1.56 19.34 -2.35
CA PRO A 524 0.55 20.21 -2.94
C PRO A 524 1.22 21.38 -3.66
N VAL A 525 0.78 21.67 -4.89
CA VAL A 525 1.27 22.78 -5.70
C VAL A 525 0.10 23.51 -6.36
N THR A 526 0.32 24.76 -6.72
CA THR A 526 -0.63 25.53 -7.53
C THR A 526 0.13 26.25 -8.63
N THR A 527 -0.46 26.30 -9.82
CA THR A 527 0.03 27.14 -10.91
C THR A 527 -1.00 28.21 -11.22
N CYS A 528 -0.53 29.43 -11.47
CA CYS A 528 -1.36 30.57 -11.85
C CYS A 528 -0.78 31.15 -13.13
N SER A 529 -1.49 31.02 -14.24
CA SER A 529 -0.98 31.47 -15.54
C SER A 529 -2.07 32.12 -16.37
N PRO A 530 -1.76 33.17 -17.12
CA PRO A 530 -2.63 33.66 -18.18
C PRO A 530 -2.65 32.68 -19.35
N LEU A 531 -3.60 32.91 -20.25
CA LEU A 531 -3.57 32.35 -21.59
C LEU A 531 -2.31 32.82 -22.33
N ILE A 532 -1.61 31.90 -23.00
CA ILE A 532 -0.36 32.20 -23.73
C ILE A 532 -0.48 31.82 -25.20
N PHE A 533 0.23 32.57 -26.04
CA PHE A 533 0.46 32.25 -27.45
C PHE A 533 1.88 31.73 -27.65
N VAL A 534 1.97 30.56 -28.30
CA VAL A 534 3.20 29.86 -28.62
C VAL A 534 3.29 29.70 -30.14
N SER A 535 4.37 30.19 -30.76
CA SER A 535 4.53 30.17 -32.21
C SER A 535 4.69 28.76 -32.78
N GLN A 536 5.18 27.82 -31.97
CA GLN A 536 5.33 26.43 -32.38
C GLN A 536 5.24 25.48 -31.18
N ILE A 537 4.37 24.48 -31.30
CA ILE A 537 4.29 23.32 -30.43
C ILE A 537 4.47 22.04 -31.26
N GLU A 538 4.75 20.93 -30.59
CA GLU A 538 4.73 19.59 -31.17
C GLU A 538 3.70 18.72 -30.45
N THR A 539 2.88 18.01 -31.22
CA THR A 539 1.97 16.99 -30.67
C THR A 539 2.16 15.66 -31.38
N GLN A 540 1.92 14.61 -30.62
CA GLN A 540 1.77 13.27 -31.14
C GLN A 540 0.35 12.76 -30.86
N ARG A 541 -0.03 11.73 -31.61
CA ARG A 541 -1.28 11.03 -31.35
C ARG A 541 -1.12 10.16 -30.10
N GLN A 542 -2.07 10.25 -29.19
CA GLN A 542 -2.15 9.36 -28.05
C GLN A 542 -2.26 7.91 -28.53
N ASN A 543 -1.58 6.98 -27.85
CA ASN A 543 -1.59 5.57 -28.23
C ASN A 543 -3.03 5.05 -28.36
N GLN A 544 -3.35 4.49 -29.53
CA GLN A 544 -4.66 3.90 -29.75
C GLN A 544 -4.79 2.64 -28.91
N SER A 545 -5.69 2.67 -27.95
CA SER A 545 -6.12 1.49 -27.21
C SER A 545 -6.57 0.41 -28.19
N ARG A 546 -6.02 -0.80 -28.05
CA ARG A 546 -6.52 -1.99 -28.77
C ARG A 546 -7.72 -2.63 -28.07
N ASN A 547 -8.19 -2.03 -26.97
CA ASN A 547 -9.33 -2.54 -26.23
C ASN A 547 -10.60 -2.23 -27.00
N LEU A 548 -11.40 -3.27 -27.25
CA LEU A 548 -12.75 -3.10 -27.76
C LEU A 548 -13.61 -2.36 -26.72
N PRO A 549 -14.57 -1.53 -27.15
CA PRO A 549 -15.56 -0.97 -26.24
C PRO A 549 -16.37 -2.09 -25.54
N PRO A 550 -17.06 -1.82 -24.41
CA PRO A 550 -17.97 -2.78 -23.80
C PRO A 550 -18.91 -3.32 -24.85
N ILE A 551 -19.03 -4.64 -24.88
CA ILE A 551 -19.90 -5.35 -25.82
C ILE A 551 -21.36 -5.02 -25.51
N LEU A 552 -21.68 -4.94 -24.21
CA LEU A 552 -22.98 -4.48 -23.73
C LEU A 552 -22.87 -3.05 -23.19
N PRO A 553 -23.91 -2.21 -23.35
CA PRO A 553 -23.93 -0.89 -22.73
C PRO A 553 -23.91 -1.01 -21.19
N ALA A 554 -23.62 0.08 -20.49
CA ALA A 554 -23.71 0.08 -19.03
C ALA A 554 -25.15 -0.24 -18.57
N PRO A 555 -25.33 -1.01 -17.47
CA PRO A 555 -26.66 -1.28 -16.92
C PRO A 555 -27.42 0.00 -16.60
N GLU A 556 -28.71 0.02 -16.92
CA GLU A 556 -29.63 1.10 -16.54
C GLU A 556 -29.81 1.17 -15.02
N PHE A 557 -29.95 2.39 -14.50
CA PHE A 557 -30.25 2.61 -13.10
C PHE A 557 -31.70 2.20 -12.80
N LYS A 558 -31.88 1.40 -11.74
CA LYS A 558 -33.18 0.96 -11.23
C LYS A 558 -33.37 1.45 -9.79
N ASP A 559 -34.58 1.88 -9.47
CA ASP A 559 -34.96 2.20 -8.09
C ASP A 559 -35.32 0.91 -7.32
N ILE A 560 -34.30 0.17 -6.90
CA ILE A 560 -34.46 -1.03 -6.08
C ILE A 560 -34.28 -0.69 -4.60
N LYS A 561 -35.32 -0.93 -3.80
CA LYS A 561 -35.25 -0.88 -2.34
C LYS A 561 -34.91 -2.27 -1.80
N ALA A 562 -33.64 -2.61 -1.75
CA ALA A 562 -33.19 -3.82 -1.06
C ALA A 562 -33.47 -3.68 0.44
N GLN A 563 -33.86 -4.78 1.11
CA GLN A 563 -34.15 -4.75 2.54
C GLN A 563 -32.87 -4.64 3.38
N ASN A 564 -31.78 -5.21 2.87
CA ASN A 564 -30.45 -5.19 3.47
C ASN A 564 -29.38 -5.30 2.35
N VAL A 565 -28.11 -5.26 2.75
CA VAL A 565 -26.97 -5.33 1.83
C VAL A 565 -26.86 -6.69 1.13
N ASP A 566 -27.18 -7.80 1.82
CA ASP A 566 -27.10 -9.15 1.25
C ASP A 566 -28.05 -9.31 0.05
N ASP A 567 -29.28 -8.82 0.20
CA ASP A 567 -30.29 -8.83 -0.86
C ASP A 567 -29.84 -8.00 -2.05
N ALA A 568 -29.26 -6.82 -1.80
CA ALA A 568 -28.73 -5.95 -2.85
C ALA A 568 -27.59 -6.64 -3.64
N VAL A 569 -26.65 -7.27 -2.93
CA VAL A 569 -25.51 -7.97 -3.53
C VAL A 569 -25.98 -9.13 -4.40
N PHE A 570 -26.80 -10.04 -3.87
CA PHE A 570 -27.25 -11.18 -4.66
C PHE A 570 -28.20 -10.79 -5.80
N ALA A 571 -29.05 -9.77 -5.61
CA ALA A 571 -29.89 -9.27 -6.70
C ALA A 571 -29.03 -8.68 -7.83
N ALA A 572 -27.99 -7.90 -7.49
CA ALA A 572 -27.08 -7.34 -8.47
C ALA A 572 -26.33 -8.45 -9.24
N MET A 573 -25.79 -9.44 -8.51
CA MET A 573 -25.09 -10.57 -9.10
C MET A 573 -26.00 -11.38 -10.04
N ARG A 574 -27.21 -11.74 -9.61
CA ARG A 574 -28.17 -12.51 -10.43
C ARG A 574 -28.57 -11.77 -11.69
N ASP A 575 -28.97 -10.51 -11.56
CA ASP A 575 -29.48 -9.72 -12.68
C ASP A 575 -28.40 -9.46 -13.72
N GLU A 576 -27.16 -9.15 -13.29
CA GLU A 576 -26.06 -8.92 -14.23
C GLU A 576 -25.58 -10.22 -14.87
N MET A 577 -25.56 -11.33 -14.13
CA MET A 577 -25.22 -12.64 -14.69
C MET A 577 -26.27 -13.07 -15.72
N ALA A 578 -27.56 -12.92 -15.43
CA ALA A 578 -28.63 -13.27 -16.36
C ALA A 578 -28.53 -12.47 -17.67
N ARG A 579 -28.29 -11.17 -17.55
CA ARG A 579 -28.08 -10.28 -18.70
C ARG A 579 -26.86 -10.69 -19.53
N ASN A 580 -25.72 -10.97 -18.90
CA ASN A 580 -24.52 -11.38 -19.60
C ASN A 580 -24.68 -12.75 -20.28
N ARG A 581 -25.34 -13.72 -19.64
CA ARG A 581 -25.60 -15.04 -20.25
C ARG A 581 -26.46 -14.94 -21.50
N GLU A 582 -27.43 -14.03 -21.52
CA GLU A 582 -28.33 -13.86 -22.65
C GLU A 582 -27.70 -13.06 -23.80
N GLN A 583 -26.95 -11.99 -23.48
CA GLN A 583 -26.62 -10.94 -24.46
C GLN A 583 -25.12 -10.77 -24.71
N LEU A 584 -24.23 -11.19 -23.80
CA LEU A 584 -22.79 -10.96 -23.94
C LEU A 584 -22.20 -11.91 -24.99
N ALA A 585 -21.95 -11.40 -26.20
CA ALA A 585 -21.30 -12.14 -27.27
C ALA A 585 -20.59 -11.20 -28.24
N LEU A 586 -19.36 -11.55 -28.63
CA LEU A 586 -18.65 -10.88 -29.72
C LEU A 586 -18.91 -11.64 -31.03
N GLU A 587 -19.05 -10.92 -32.14
CA GLU A 587 -19.22 -11.55 -33.45
C GLU A 587 -18.06 -12.50 -33.79
N GLY A 588 -18.37 -13.74 -34.18
CA GLY A 588 -17.38 -14.78 -34.44
C GLY A 588 -16.72 -15.40 -33.19
N GLY A 589 -16.99 -14.88 -32.00
CA GLY A 589 -16.50 -15.42 -30.72
C GLY A 589 -17.43 -16.47 -30.12
N SER A 590 -16.86 -17.41 -29.35
CA SER A 590 -17.64 -18.36 -28.55
C SER A 590 -18.45 -17.62 -27.48
N LYS A 591 -19.67 -18.08 -27.21
CA LYS A 591 -20.50 -17.53 -26.13
C LYS A 591 -19.92 -17.90 -24.76
N PRO A 592 -20.06 -17.02 -23.73
CA PRO A 592 -19.73 -17.39 -22.37
C PRO A 592 -20.68 -18.49 -21.90
N PHE A 593 -20.13 -19.52 -21.25
CA PHE A 593 -20.94 -20.64 -20.73
C PHE A 593 -20.95 -20.68 -19.19
N TYR A 594 -19.88 -20.20 -18.55
CA TYR A 594 -19.74 -20.21 -17.09
C TYR A 594 -19.42 -18.81 -16.55
N PHE A 595 -20.06 -18.47 -15.44
CA PHE A 595 -19.84 -17.24 -14.68
C PHE A 595 -19.64 -17.58 -13.19
N SER A 596 -18.74 -16.87 -12.53
CA SER A 596 -18.63 -16.84 -11.06
C SER A 596 -18.40 -15.40 -10.61
N TYR A 597 -19.32 -14.88 -9.81
CA TYR A 597 -19.20 -13.59 -9.15
C TYR A 597 -18.91 -13.82 -7.67
N THR A 598 -17.92 -13.10 -7.16
CA THR A 598 -17.58 -13.07 -5.73
C THR A 598 -17.55 -11.63 -5.26
N ALA A 599 -18.12 -11.34 -4.10
CA ALA A 599 -17.97 -10.09 -3.39
C ALA A 599 -17.48 -10.38 -1.98
N ASN A 600 -16.49 -9.66 -1.49
CA ASN A 600 -16.04 -9.72 -0.11
C ASN A 600 -16.25 -8.35 0.52
N ARG A 601 -17.18 -8.27 1.46
CA ARG A 601 -17.47 -7.07 2.24
C ARG A 601 -16.75 -7.17 3.56
N PHE A 602 -15.88 -6.22 3.90
CA PHE A 602 -15.00 -6.37 5.04
C PHE A 602 -14.69 -5.07 5.78
N ARG A 603 -14.22 -5.19 7.02
CA ARG A 603 -13.56 -4.11 7.77
C ARG A 603 -12.37 -4.68 8.55
N VAL A 604 -11.34 -3.85 8.73
CA VAL A 604 -10.07 -4.24 9.35
C VAL A 604 -9.93 -3.53 10.69
N VAL A 605 -9.48 -4.25 11.71
CA VAL A 605 -9.17 -3.75 13.04
C VAL A 605 -7.65 -3.77 13.22
N ASN A 606 -7.08 -2.63 13.60
CA ASN A 606 -5.69 -2.51 14.00
C ASN A 606 -5.59 -1.73 15.30
N VAL A 607 -5.05 -2.35 16.33
CA VAL A 607 -4.67 -1.70 17.58
C VAL A 607 -3.24 -2.06 17.87
N MET A 608 -2.37 -1.08 18.08
CA MET A 608 -0.97 -1.31 18.38
C MET A 608 -0.53 -0.37 19.50
N ALA A 609 0.20 -0.91 20.47
CA ALA A 609 0.83 -0.14 21.54
C ALA A 609 2.26 -0.60 21.78
N THR A 610 3.08 0.31 22.28
CA THR A 610 4.45 0.04 22.70
C THR A 610 4.74 0.79 24.00
N LEU A 611 5.35 0.13 24.98
CA LEU A 611 5.73 0.75 26.26
C LEU A 611 4.63 1.61 26.90
N GLY A 612 3.37 1.18 26.84
CA GLY A 612 2.24 1.93 27.38
C GLY A 612 1.78 3.14 26.57
N GLY A 613 2.24 3.28 25.32
CA GLY A 613 1.81 4.31 24.37
C GLY A 613 1.03 3.73 23.20
N LEU A 614 -0.15 4.28 22.92
CA LEU A 614 -0.98 3.86 21.79
C LEU A 614 -0.42 4.40 20.46
N MET A 615 -0.02 3.50 19.57
CA MET A 615 0.54 3.80 18.25
C MET A 615 -0.55 3.93 17.19
N GLU A 616 -1.52 3.03 17.25
CA GLU A 616 -2.62 2.93 16.29
C GLU A 616 -3.85 2.38 17.01
N SER A 617 -5.03 2.90 16.71
CA SER A 617 -6.31 2.32 17.10
C SER A 617 -7.35 2.69 16.06
N THR A 618 -7.58 1.77 15.13
CA THR A 618 -8.44 1.97 13.97
C THR A 618 -9.32 0.75 13.73
N CYS A 619 -10.56 1.02 13.35
CA CYS A 619 -11.44 0.06 12.70
C CYS A 619 -11.94 0.73 11.43
N THR A 620 -11.59 0.18 10.27
CA THR A 620 -11.99 0.80 9.01
C THR A 620 -13.52 0.80 8.89
N PRO A 621 -14.12 1.77 8.18
CA PRO A 621 -15.47 1.60 7.67
C PRO A 621 -15.57 0.30 6.84
N TRP A 622 -16.80 -0.16 6.60
CA TRP A 622 -17.02 -1.24 5.66
C TRP A 622 -16.42 -0.90 4.30
N GLN A 623 -15.74 -1.86 3.69
CA GLN A 623 -15.20 -1.84 2.35
C GLN A 623 -15.75 -3.04 1.59
N MET A 624 -15.66 -3.03 0.27
CA MET A 624 -16.09 -4.17 -0.52
C MET A 624 -15.19 -4.35 -1.74
N LYS A 625 -14.78 -5.59 -2.00
CA LYS A 625 -14.04 -5.98 -3.21
C LYS A 625 -14.77 -7.07 -3.96
N GLY A 626 -14.64 -7.09 -5.28
CA GLY A 626 -15.34 -7.99 -6.18
C GLY A 626 -14.38 -8.74 -7.09
N ALA A 627 -14.74 -9.97 -7.42
CA ALA A 627 -14.09 -10.76 -8.45
C ALA A 627 -15.13 -11.31 -9.42
N THR A 628 -14.76 -11.38 -10.69
CA THR A 628 -15.57 -11.95 -11.75
C THR A 628 -14.75 -12.92 -12.57
N GLN A 629 -15.26 -14.14 -12.72
CA GLN A 629 -14.74 -15.13 -13.64
C GLN A 629 -15.77 -15.36 -14.74
N VAL A 630 -15.29 -15.40 -15.98
CA VAL A 630 -16.07 -15.76 -17.16
C VAL A 630 -15.27 -16.78 -17.95
N MET A 631 -15.91 -17.87 -18.39
CA MET A 631 -15.29 -18.86 -19.25
C MET A 631 -16.12 -19.07 -20.53
N VAL A 632 -15.43 -19.36 -21.62
CA VAL A 632 -16.03 -19.82 -22.89
C VAL A 632 -15.69 -21.30 -23.12
N GLY A 633 -16.43 -21.95 -24.03
CA GLY A 633 -16.32 -23.39 -24.29
C GLY A 633 -17.42 -24.17 -23.58
N ASP A 634 -17.05 -25.27 -22.92
CA ASP A 634 -17.93 -26.11 -22.12
C ASP A 634 -17.17 -26.76 -20.95
N TYR A 635 -17.85 -27.58 -20.14
CA TYR A 635 -17.22 -28.26 -19.00
C TYR A 635 -16.09 -29.22 -19.40
N ASN A 636 -16.10 -29.78 -20.61
CA ASN A 636 -15.04 -30.67 -21.06
C ASN A 636 -13.80 -29.90 -21.52
N ARG A 637 -14.00 -28.73 -22.12
CA ARG A 637 -12.96 -27.85 -22.65
C ARG A 637 -13.29 -26.39 -22.34
N THR A 638 -12.72 -25.89 -21.24
CA THR A 638 -12.85 -24.48 -20.84
C THR A 638 -11.74 -23.63 -21.46
N SER A 639 -11.91 -22.30 -21.43
CA SER A 639 -10.86 -21.37 -21.87
C SER A 639 -9.62 -21.32 -20.97
N THR A 640 -9.70 -21.78 -19.71
CA THR A 640 -8.63 -21.61 -18.73
C THR A 640 -7.38 -22.46 -19.05
N THR A 641 -6.22 -21.82 -19.18
CA THR A 641 -4.92 -22.50 -19.37
C THR A 641 -4.25 -22.91 -18.07
N SER A 642 -4.50 -22.16 -16.99
CA SER A 642 -3.89 -22.38 -15.68
C SER A 642 -4.58 -23.47 -14.85
N TYR A 643 -5.81 -23.83 -15.21
CA TYR A 643 -6.68 -24.71 -14.41
C TYR A 643 -6.87 -24.22 -12.97
N ARG A 644 -6.91 -22.90 -12.77
CA ARG A 644 -7.13 -22.24 -11.49
C ARG A 644 -8.28 -21.24 -11.59
N ASP A 645 -8.89 -20.95 -10.45
CA ASP A 645 -9.79 -19.81 -10.34
C ASP A 645 -9.00 -18.52 -10.58
N LEU A 646 -9.41 -17.81 -11.62
CA LEU A 646 -8.82 -16.56 -12.08
C LEU A 646 -9.95 -15.69 -12.59
N GLY A 647 -9.90 -14.40 -12.28
CA GLY A 647 -10.93 -13.45 -12.64
C GLY A 647 -10.41 -12.02 -12.58
N ALA A 648 -11.20 -11.10 -13.14
CA ALA A 648 -10.96 -9.67 -12.98
C ALA A 648 -11.42 -9.28 -11.57
N THR A 649 -10.55 -8.59 -10.84
CA THR A 649 -10.85 -8.03 -9.53
C THR A 649 -11.10 -6.53 -9.62
N GLY A 650 -11.98 -5.99 -8.78
CA GLY A 650 -12.23 -4.55 -8.70
C GLY A 650 -12.84 -4.16 -7.37
N ASP A 651 -12.82 -2.87 -7.06
CA ASP A 651 -13.52 -2.35 -5.88
C ASP A 651 -15.03 -2.33 -6.13
N LEU A 652 -15.79 -2.62 -5.07
CA LEU A 652 -17.25 -2.57 -5.06
C LEU A 652 -17.69 -1.46 -4.08
N PRO A 653 -18.86 -0.84 -4.29
CA PRO A 653 -19.35 0.22 -3.42
C PRO A 653 -19.49 -0.27 -1.97
N CYS A 654 -18.87 0.43 -1.01
CA CYS A 654 -18.98 0.08 0.40
C CYS A 654 -20.42 0.16 0.95
N SER A 655 -21.27 0.99 0.32
CA SER A 655 -22.70 1.12 0.62
C SER A 655 -23.52 -0.12 0.26
N GLY A 656 -23.00 -1.00 -0.62
CA GLY A 656 -23.78 -2.12 -1.16
C GLY A 656 -24.89 -1.68 -2.14
N ASP A 657 -24.76 -0.50 -2.76
CA ASP A 657 -25.74 -0.03 -3.74
C ASP A 657 -25.89 -0.99 -4.93
N TYR A 658 -27.13 -1.43 -5.18
CA TYR A 658 -27.45 -2.41 -6.23
C TYR A 658 -26.98 -1.98 -7.62
N ASN A 659 -27.17 -0.70 -7.99
CA ASN A 659 -26.84 -0.23 -9.34
C ASN A 659 -25.34 -0.18 -9.55
N LEU A 660 -24.60 0.35 -8.57
CA LEU A 660 -23.15 0.39 -8.60
C LEU A 660 -22.53 -1.02 -8.61
N LEU A 661 -23.07 -1.95 -7.82
CA LEU A 661 -22.66 -3.36 -7.85
C LEU A 661 -22.85 -3.98 -9.24
N ARG A 662 -24.02 -3.78 -9.87
CA ARG A 662 -24.28 -4.27 -11.23
C ARG A 662 -23.33 -3.68 -12.26
N ARG A 663 -23.05 -2.38 -12.17
CA ARG A 663 -22.10 -1.71 -13.08
C ARG A 663 -20.68 -2.22 -12.89
N ALA A 664 -20.25 -2.49 -11.67
CA ALA A 664 -18.95 -3.10 -11.40
C ALA A 664 -18.86 -4.51 -12.02
N PHE A 665 -19.83 -5.38 -11.77
CA PHE A 665 -19.87 -6.73 -12.36
C PHE A 665 -20.01 -6.72 -13.88
N TRP A 666 -20.72 -5.76 -14.46
CA TRP A 666 -20.78 -5.56 -15.92
C TRP A 666 -19.38 -5.29 -16.49
N SER A 667 -18.66 -4.31 -15.92
CA SER A 667 -17.35 -3.91 -16.40
C SER A 667 -16.33 -5.06 -16.30
N THR A 668 -16.33 -5.79 -15.19
CA THR A 668 -15.42 -6.94 -14.99
C THR A 668 -15.82 -8.15 -15.83
N SER A 669 -17.12 -8.37 -16.08
CA SER A 669 -17.60 -9.45 -16.97
C SER A 669 -17.18 -9.22 -18.42
N ASP A 670 -17.32 -8.00 -18.92
CA ASP A 670 -16.90 -7.63 -20.27
C ASP A 670 -15.39 -7.83 -20.47
N MET A 671 -14.57 -7.38 -19.50
CA MET A 671 -13.13 -7.59 -19.50
C MET A 671 -12.78 -9.08 -19.52
N MET A 672 -13.38 -9.88 -18.63
CA MET A 672 -13.06 -11.30 -18.52
C MET A 672 -13.57 -12.14 -19.68
N TYR A 673 -14.67 -11.76 -20.30
CA TYR A 673 -15.14 -12.43 -21.51
C TYR A 673 -14.14 -12.25 -22.67
N LYS A 674 -13.65 -11.02 -22.89
CA LYS A 674 -12.62 -10.73 -23.90
C LYS A 674 -11.33 -11.49 -23.62
N TYR A 675 -10.90 -11.53 -22.36
CA TYR A 675 -9.74 -12.33 -21.92
C TYR A 675 -9.97 -13.83 -22.16
N ALA A 676 -11.13 -14.37 -21.81
CA ALA A 676 -11.47 -15.78 -22.00
C ALA A 676 -11.46 -16.21 -23.48
N LEU A 677 -11.90 -15.35 -24.40
CA LEU A 677 -11.79 -15.60 -25.84
C LEU A 677 -10.32 -15.73 -26.28
N GLN A 678 -9.44 -14.83 -25.80
CA GLN A 678 -8.01 -14.86 -26.11
C GLN A 678 -7.34 -16.11 -25.54
N GLU A 679 -7.61 -16.44 -24.28
CA GLU A 679 -7.10 -17.65 -23.62
C GLU A 679 -7.57 -18.92 -24.32
N MET A 680 -8.84 -19.00 -24.75
CA MET A 680 -9.34 -20.16 -25.49
C MET A 680 -8.55 -20.37 -26.79
N MET A 681 -8.33 -19.31 -27.57
CA MET A 681 -7.55 -19.41 -28.81
C MET A 681 -6.11 -19.88 -28.53
N GLN A 682 -5.47 -19.34 -27.49
CA GLN A 682 -4.12 -19.77 -27.10
C GLN A 682 -4.09 -21.24 -26.69
N LYS A 683 -5.06 -21.67 -25.87
CA LYS A 683 -5.18 -23.05 -25.41
C LYS A 683 -5.39 -24.01 -26.57
N GLU A 684 -6.29 -23.70 -27.50
CA GLU A 684 -6.53 -24.53 -28.69
C GLU A 684 -5.29 -24.67 -29.58
N VAL A 685 -4.55 -23.58 -29.79
CA VAL A 685 -3.28 -23.62 -30.55
C VAL A 685 -2.23 -24.46 -29.83
N TYR A 686 -2.12 -24.32 -28.51
CA TYR A 686 -1.20 -25.11 -27.69
C TYR A 686 -1.52 -26.60 -27.77
N LEU A 687 -2.79 -26.98 -27.62
CA LEU A 687 -3.25 -28.37 -27.61
C LEU A 687 -3.13 -29.04 -28.98
N LYS A 688 -3.16 -28.29 -30.09
CA LYS A 688 -2.83 -28.83 -31.42
C LYS A 688 -1.38 -29.30 -31.51
N SER A 689 -0.47 -28.62 -30.83
CA SER A 689 0.96 -28.96 -30.82
C SER A 689 1.32 -29.94 -29.69
N ASN A 690 0.54 -29.95 -28.61
CA ASN A 690 0.76 -30.75 -27.40
C ASN A 690 -0.56 -31.42 -26.97
N PRO A 691 -1.01 -32.49 -27.65
CA PRO A 691 -2.25 -33.16 -27.32
C PRO A 691 -2.17 -33.84 -25.94
N PHE A 692 -3.31 -33.94 -25.25
CA PHE A 692 -3.44 -34.75 -24.04
C PHE A 692 -3.16 -36.23 -24.32
N SER A 693 -2.73 -36.97 -23.29
CA SER A 693 -2.73 -38.44 -23.33
C SER A 693 -4.16 -38.98 -23.48
N ALA A 694 -4.30 -40.25 -23.85
CA ALA A 694 -5.63 -40.87 -23.99
C ALA A 694 -6.41 -40.87 -22.66
N GLU A 695 -5.72 -41.03 -21.54
CA GLU A 695 -6.30 -41.00 -20.20
C GLU A 695 -6.74 -39.58 -19.79
N GLU A 696 -5.91 -38.57 -20.03
CA GLU A 696 -6.21 -37.18 -19.67
C GLU A 696 -7.26 -36.55 -20.59
N ALA A 697 -7.33 -36.99 -21.86
CA ALA A 697 -8.27 -36.46 -22.83
C ALA A 697 -9.74 -36.60 -22.39
N ASN A 698 -10.05 -37.60 -21.55
CA ASN A 698 -11.39 -37.89 -21.03
C ASN A 698 -11.71 -37.15 -19.71
N VAL A 699 -10.75 -36.46 -19.11
CA VAL A 699 -11.00 -35.69 -17.87
C VAL A 699 -11.55 -34.32 -18.25
N PRO A 700 -12.79 -33.95 -17.84
CA PRO A 700 -13.35 -32.63 -18.14
C PRO A 700 -12.50 -31.52 -17.54
N ASP A 701 -12.48 -30.34 -18.13
CA ASP A 701 -11.69 -29.21 -17.60
C ASP A 701 -12.31 -28.58 -16.35
N LEU A 702 -13.64 -28.70 -16.19
CA LEU A 702 -14.41 -28.19 -15.05
C LEU A 702 -15.52 -29.18 -14.70
N GLN A 703 -15.73 -29.44 -13.41
CA GLN A 703 -16.85 -30.24 -12.93
C GLN A 703 -18.08 -29.33 -12.75
N LYS A 704 -19.24 -29.75 -13.25
CA LYS A 704 -20.50 -29.05 -12.99
C LYS A 704 -20.94 -29.26 -11.54
N MET A 705 -21.13 -28.16 -10.81
CA MET A 705 -21.55 -28.21 -9.41
C MET A 705 -23.08 -28.37 -9.29
N PRO A 706 -23.58 -29.03 -8.23
CA PRO A 706 -25.01 -29.05 -7.94
C PRO A 706 -25.47 -27.65 -7.49
N ALA A 707 -26.67 -27.26 -7.94
CA ALA A 707 -27.31 -26.04 -7.48
C ALA A 707 -27.52 -26.08 -5.96
N VAL A 708 -27.15 -25.02 -5.26
CA VAL A 708 -27.21 -24.95 -3.80
C VAL A 708 -27.34 -23.51 -3.34
N THR A 709 -28.14 -23.29 -2.29
CA THR A 709 -28.20 -22.01 -1.58
C THR A 709 -27.85 -22.24 -0.11
N ARG A 710 -26.80 -21.57 0.36
CA ARG A 710 -26.34 -21.58 1.75
C ARG A 710 -25.99 -20.17 2.18
N LEU A 711 -26.86 -19.57 2.98
CA LEU A 711 -26.63 -18.24 3.57
C LEU A 711 -26.30 -18.45 5.04
N VAL A 712 -25.01 -18.51 5.36
CA VAL A 712 -24.53 -18.74 6.72
C VAL A 712 -24.54 -17.40 7.46
N GLU A 713 -25.05 -17.42 8.69
CA GLU A 713 -24.97 -16.28 9.61
C GLU A 713 -23.94 -16.57 10.70
N ARG A 714 -23.34 -15.52 11.26
CA ARG A 714 -22.40 -15.68 12.38
C ARG A 714 -23.15 -16.20 13.61
N GLU A 715 -22.61 -17.24 14.24
CA GLU A 715 -23.09 -17.70 15.55
C GLU A 715 -22.77 -16.66 16.65
N THR A 716 -21.57 -16.07 16.59
CA THR A 716 -21.08 -15.04 17.51
C THR A 716 -20.84 -13.73 16.77
N PRO A 717 -21.41 -12.59 17.21
CA PRO A 717 -21.14 -11.27 16.64
C PRO A 717 -19.65 -10.90 16.70
N TYR A 718 -19.13 -10.27 15.64
CA TYR A 718 -17.78 -9.71 15.63
C TYR A 718 -17.82 -8.28 16.21
N GLU A 719 -17.93 -8.19 17.54
CA GLU A 719 -17.98 -6.91 18.25
C GLU A 719 -16.57 -6.36 18.47
N VAL A 720 -16.32 -5.15 17.97
CA VAL A 720 -15.03 -4.46 18.09
C VAL A 720 -15.21 -3.29 19.06
N ASP A 721 -14.68 -3.45 20.26
CA ASP A 721 -14.50 -2.36 21.21
C ASP A 721 -13.06 -1.83 21.10
N LEU A 722 -12.87 -0.79 20.28
CA LEU A 722 -11.55 -0.18 20.07
C LEU A 722 -10.96 0.43 21.33
N ALA A 723 -11.80 0.94 22.25
CA ALA A 723 -11.33 1.53 23.49
C ALA A 723 -10.77 0.43 24.40
N SER A 724 -11.53 -0.65 24.60
CA SER A 724 -11.09 -1.81 25.41
C SER A 724 -9.85 -2.49 24.84
N LEU A 725 -9.80 -2.75 23.52
CA LEU A 725 -8.60 -3.29 22.87
C LEU A 725 -7.39 -2.35 23.02
N GLY A 726 -7.61 -1.03 22.91
CA GLY A 726 -6.60 0.00 23.10
C GLY A 726 -6.02 0.00 24.51
N GLU A 727 -6.88 0.01 25.53
CA GLU A 727 -6.49 -0.06 26.95
C GLU A 727 -5.70 -1.35 27.24
N MET A 728 -6.17 -2.49 26.75
CA MET A 728 -5.45 -3.76 26.90
C MET A 728 -4.07 -3.72 26.22
N ALA A 729 -3.98 -3.21 24.99
CA ALA A 729 -2.69 -3.11 24.29
C ALA A 729 -1.71 -2.21 25.06
N VAL A 730 -2.19 -1.06 25.55
CA VAL A 730 -1.41 -0.12 26.37
C VAL A 730 -0.89 -0.81 27.63
N GLU A 731 -1.76 -1.44 28.42
CA GLU A 731 -1.36 -2.11 29.67
C GLU A 731 -0.40 -3.28 29.45
N LEU A 732 -0.66 -4.12 28.45
CA LEU A 732 0.18 -5.27 28.13
C LEU A 732 1.55 -4.82 27.61
N SER A 733 1.60 -3.79 26.76
CA SER A 733 2.87 -3.27 26.24
C SER A 733 3.72 -2.60 27.32
N ALA A 734 3.10 -2.07 28.38
CA ALA A 734 3.81 -1.47 29.51
C ALA A 734 4.61 -2.49 30.34
N ILE A 735 4.31 -3.79 30.26
CA ILE A 735 5.06 -4.85 30.95
C ILE A 735 6.54 -4.83 30.55
N PHE A 736 6.84 -4.50 29.29
CA PHE A 736 8.21 -4.41 28.80
C PHE A 736 9.04 -3.30 29.46
N LYS A 737 8.42 -2.34 30.17
CA LYS A 737 9.15 -1.33 30.95
C LYS A 737 9.98 -1.95 32.07
N ASP A 738 9.56 -3.10 32.59
CA ASP A 738 10.27 -3.83 33.65
C ASP A 738 11.49 -4.61 33.11
N TYR A 739 11.71 -4.62 31.78
CA TYR A 739 12.77 -5.36 31.09
C TYR A 739 13.59 -4.45 30.17
N PRO A 740 14.45 -3.57 30.72
CA PRO A 740 15.18 -2.57 29.95
C PRO A 740 16.18 -3.14 28.94
N GLU A 741 16.48 -4.44 28.99
CA GLU A 741 17.30 -5.14 27.98
C GLU A 741 16.51 -5.58 26.75
N ILE A 742 15.18 -5.55 26.80
CA ILE A 742 14.30 -5.85 25.68
C ILE A 742 13.91 -4.53 24.99
N VAL A 743 14.16 -4.46 23.70
CA VAL A 743 13.93 -3.27 22.86
C VAL A 743 12.97 -3.59 21.72
N ASN A 744 12.55 -2.56 20.96
CA ASN A 744 11.65 -2.69 19.81
C ASN A 744 10.36 -3.47 20.15
N THR A 745 9.83 -3.24 21.34
CA THR A 745 8.70 -4.01 21.85
C THR A 745 7.39 -3.52 21.26
N SER A 746 6.43 -4.42 21.06
CA SER A 746 5.07 -4.02 20.68
C SER A 746 4.05 -5.09 21.06
N VAL A 747 2.85 -4.63 21.40
CA VAL A 747 1.64 -5.43 21.52
C VAL A 747 0.65 -4.96 20.46
N LEU A 748 0.05 -5.89 19.71
CA LEU A 748 -0.90 -5.56 18.65
C LEU A 748 -2.09 -6.52 18.63
N PHE A 749 -3.24 -5.98 18.25
CA PHE A 749 -4.43 -6.71 17.83
C PHE A 749 -4.68 -6.37 16.36
N ASN A 750 -4.60 -7.34 15.48
CA ASN A 750 -4.87 -7.19 14.05
C ASN A 750 -5.97 -8.18 13.65
N GLY A 751 -7.02 -7.71 12.99
CA GLY A 751 -8.13 -8.56 12.60
C GLY A 751 -8.92 -8.05 11.40
N ALA A 752 -9.77 -8.91 10.87
CA ALA A 752 -10.71 -8.57 9.82
C ALA A 752 -12.05 -9.27 10.06
N GLU A 753 -13.14 -8.53 9.88
CA GLU A 753 -14.49 -9.07 9.74
C GLU A 753 -14.85 -9.08 8.25
N MET A 754 -15.36 -10.20 7.73
CA MET A 754 -15.61 -10.40 6.30
C MET A 754 -16.93 -11.13 6.03
N ASP A 755 -17.76 -10.63 5.13
CA ASP A 755 -18.91 -11.34 4.57
C ASP A 755 -18.62 -11.64 3.08
N ILE A 756 -18.42 -12.92 2.77
CA ILE A 756 -18.07 -13.36 1.43
C ILE A 756 -19.31 -13.90 0.73
N TYR A 757 -19.67 -13.30 -0.39
CA TYR A 757 -20.78 -13.67 -1.26
C TYR A 757 -20.23 -14.32 -2.52
N ARG A 758 -20.78 -15.46 -2.92
CA ARG A 758 -20.48 -16.11 -4.21
C ARG A 758 -21.77 -16.50 -4.92
N LEU A 759 -21.83 -16.23 -6.22
CA LEU A 759 -22.87 -16.70 -7.12
C LEU A 759 -22.24 -17.25 -8.40
N THR A 760 -22.54 -18.50 -8.75
CA THR A 760 -22.10 -19.11 -10.01
C THR A 760 -23.26 -19.38 -10.97
N SER A 761 -22.95 -19.58 -12.25
CA SER A 761 -23.94 -19.99 -13.27
C SER A 761 -24.47 -21.41 -13.11
N ASP A 762 -23.87 -22.19 -12.19
CA ASP A 762 -24.33 -23.51 -11.76
C ASP A 762 -25.37 -23.40 -10.61
N ASP A 763 -25.81 -22.18 -10.29
CA ASP A 763 -26.73 -21.84 -9.20
C ASP A 763 -26.18 -22.20 -7.80
N VAL A 764 -24.86 -22.06 -7.62
CA VAL A 764 -24.22 -22.07 -6.31
C VAL A 764 -24.28 -20.65 -5.74
N GLN A 765 -25.13 -20.44 -4.73
CA GLN A 765 -25.33 -19.17 -4.03
C GLN A 765 -24.91 -19.30 -2.56
N LEU A 766 -23.81 -18.63 -2.20
CA LEU A 766 -23.19 -18.73 -0.87
C LEU A 766 -23.04 -17.35 -0.22
N LYS A 767 -23.39 -17.24 1.06
CA LYS A 767 -22.91 -16.19 1.98
C LYS A 767 -22.13 -16.89 3.10
N LEU A 768 -20.85 -16.58 3.22
CA LEU A 768 -19.94 -17.16 4.20
C LEU A 768 -19.33 -16.03 5.04
N PRO A 769 -19.78 -15.85 6.29
CA PRO A 769 -19.14 -14.91 7.19
C PRO A 769 -17.84 -15.51 7.71
N GLN A 770 -16.79 -14.71 7.70
CA GLN A 770 -15.49 -15.01 8.30
C GLN A 770 -15.11 -13.89 9.27
N GLY A 771 -14.25 -14.23 10.21
CA GLY A 771 -13.69 -13.32 11.19
C GLY A 771 -12.36 -13.86 11.65
N ILE A 772 -11.38 -12.98 11.82
CA ILE A 772 -10.12 -13.31 12.49
C ILE A 772 -9.69 -12.10 13.31
N ILE A 773 -9.14 -12.34 14.48
CA ILE A 773 -8.37 -11.36 15.23
C ILE A 773 -7.17 -12.06 15.84
N THR A 774 -6.01 -11.43 15.74
CA THR A 774 -4.74 -11.96 16.21
C THR A 774 -4.12 -10.99 17.20
N PHE A 775 -3.88 -11.46 18.41
CA PHE A 775 -3.03 -10.81 19.39
C PHE A 775 -1.57 -11.21 19.12
N ILE A 776 -0.66 -10.24 19.05
CA ILE A 776 0.79 -10.49 18.95
C ILE A 776 1.53 -9.59 19.95
N ALA A 777 2.38 -10.20 20.76
CA ALA A 777 3.40 -9.51 21.55
C ALA A 777 4.79 -9.89 21.03
N ARG A 778 5.70 -8.92 20.88
CA ARG A 778 7.05 -9.16 20.36
C ARG A 778 8.07 -8.18 20.92
N GLY A 779 9.34 -8.53 20.80
CA GLY A 779 10.48 -7.65 21.07
C GLY A 779 11.79 -8.26 20.58
N ASP A 780 12.87 -7.50 20.78
CA ASP A 780 14.24 -7.89 20.48
C ASP A 780 15.12 -7.81 21.73
N VAL A 781 16.08 -8.72 21.87
CA VAL A 781 17.08 -8.69 22.94
C VAL A 781 18.48 -8.86 22.37
N ARG A 782 19.44 -8.12 22.92
CA ARG A 782 20.84 -8.24 22.53
C ARG A 782 21.54 -9.30 23.37
N LEU A 783 22.05 -10.33 22.71
CA LEU A 783 22.71 -11.48 23.32
C LEU A 783 24.11 -11.12 23.84
N ALA A 784 24.64 -11.92 24.78
CA ALA A 784 26.01 -11.74 25.29
C ALA A 784 27.10 -11.79 24.19
N SER A 785 26.83 -12.53 23.11
CA SER A 785 27.69 -12.59 21.91
C SER A 785 27.70 -11.31 21.06
N GLY A 786 26.82 -10.34 21.34
CA GLY A 786 26.60 -9.13 20.55
C GLY A 786 25.60 -9.27 19.41
N ALA A 787 25.13 -10.49 19.10
CA ALA A 787 24.05 -10.75 18.15
C ALA A 787 22.66 -10.36 18.70
N TRP A 788 21.69 -10.18 17.81
CA TRP A 788 20.29 -9.91 18.16
C TRP A 788 19.45 -11.17 18.08
N ALA A 789 18.51 -11.31 19.02
CA ALA A 789 17.47 -12.34 18.99
C ALA A 789 16.08 -11.70 19.12
N SER A 790 15.17 -12.10 18.25
CA SER A 790 13.78 -11.63 18.25
C SER A 790 12.83 -12.76 18.63
N ASP A 791 11.90 -12.49 19.53
CA ASP A 791 10.89 -13.45 19.96
C ASP A 791 9.49 -12.83 19.91
N SER A 792 8.47 -13.69 19.89
CA SER A 792 7.07 -13.27 19.90
C SER A 792 6.16 -14.32 20.51
N TYR A 793 5.02 -13.86 21.00
CA TYR A 793 3.86 -14.66 21.33
C TYR A 793 2.68 -14.21 20.46
N SER A 794 1.92 -15.14 19.88
CA SER A 794 0.80 -14.86 18.99
C SER A 794 -0.37 -15.81 19.24
N VAL A 795 -1.58 -15.30 19.34
CA VAL A 795 -2.80 -16.12 19.42
C VAL A 795 -3.89 -15.51 18.55
N SER A 796 -4.62 -16.35 17.84
CA SER A 796 -5.71 -15.93 16.95
C SER A 796 -7.03 -16.52 17.41
N ALA A 797 -8.12 -15.81 17.13
CA ALA A 797 -9.49 -16.26 17.36
C ALA A 797 -10.40 -15.75 16.25
N ALA A 798 -11.58 -16.35 16.08
CA ALA A 798 -12.54 -15.92 15.06
C ALA A 798 -13.24 -14.59 15.41
N THR A 799 -13.36 -14.27 16.70
CA THR A 799 -13.94 -12.99 17.18
C THR A 799 -13.12 -12.38 18.33
N PRO A 800 -13.20 -11.05 18.57
CA PRO A 800 -12.52 -10.40 19.69
C PRO A 800 -12.88 -10.98 21.07
N GLY A 801 -14.13 -11.39 21.28
CA GLY A 801 -14.58 -11.99 22.53
C GLY A 801 -14.07 -13.41 22.79
N GLU A 802 -13.49 -14.08 21.79
CA GLU A 802 -12.92 -15.43 21.89
C GLU A 802 -11.40 -15.42 22.14
N LEU A 803 -10.76 -14.24 22.14
CA LEU A 803 -9.36 -14.13 22.55
C LEU A 803 -9.18 -14.52 24.03
N PRO A 804 -7.98 -15.00 24.44
CA PRO A 804 -7.69 -15.22 25.84
C PRO A 804 -7.94 -13.96 26.67
N ASP A 805 -8.39 -14.15 27.91
CA ASP A 805 -8.66 -13.02 28.79
C ASP A 805 -7.39 -12.21 29.11
N PHE A 806 -7.58 -10.98 29.57
CA PHE A 806 -6.49 -10.08 29.86
C PHE A 806 -5.47 -10.66 30.85
N ALA A 807 -5.91 -11.43 31.85
CA ALA A 807 -5.03 -12.05 32.83
C ALA A 807 -4.10 -13.09 32.19
N THR A 808 -4.64 -13.89 31.27
CA THR A 808 -3.90 -14.87 30.49
C THR A 808 -2.92 -14.19 29.55
N LEU A 809 -3.37 -13.20 28.76
CA LEU A 809 -2.49 -12.44 27.86
C LEU A 809 -1.35 -11.75 28.64
N LYS A 810 -1.65 -11.19 29.81
CA LYS A 810 -0.66 -10.59 30.70
C LYS A 810 0.39 -11.59 31.18
N ALA A 811 -0.04 -12.80 31.55
CA ALA A 811 0.88 -13.87 31.92
C ALA A 811 1.78 -14.29 30.75
N GLU A 812 1.22 -14.39 29.54
CA GLU A 812 1.95 -14.78 28.32
C GLU A 812 2.96 -13.70 27.87
N VAL A 813 2.59 -12.42 27.96
CA VAL A 813 3.53 -11.31 27.68
C VAL A 813 4.69 -11.31 28.68
N LYS A 814 4.41 -11.56 29.96
CA LYS A 814 5.46 -11.69 30.98
C LYS A 814 6.35 -12.91 30.70
N ALA A 815 5.77 -14.06 30.38
CA ALA A 815 6.51 -15.27 30.04
C ALA A 815 7.37 -15.10 28.78
N LEU A 816 6.88 -14.34 27.78
CA LEU A 816 7.68 -13.92 26.62
C LEU A 816 8.90 -13.11 27.05
N ALA A 817 8.73 -12.08 27.90
CA ALA A 817 9.84 -11.27 28.38
C ALA A 817 10.88 -12.12 29.15
N GLU A 818 10.43 -12.96 30.08
CA GLU A 818 11.31 -13.87 30.85
C GLU A 818 12.06 -14.86 29.94
N ARG A 819 11.39 -15.40 28.91
CA ARG A 819 12.01 -16.28 27.92
C ARG A 819 13.08 -15.57 27.10
N MET A 820 12.83 -14.31 26.72
CA MET A 820 13.83 -13.50 26.01
C MET A 820 15.06 -13.24 26.88
N MET A 821 14.87 -12.95 28.17
CA MET A 821 15.97 -12.81 29.12
C MET A 821 16.76 -14.11 29.28
N ALA A 822 16.10 -15.27 29.30
CA ALA A 822 16.78 -16.56 29.31
C ALA A 822 17.58 -16.81 28.01
N LYS A 823 17.03 -16.44 26.85
CA LYS A 823 17.72 -16.54 25.55
C LYS A 823 18.96 -15.66 25.46
N ARG A 824 18.96 -14.50 26.12
CA ARG A 824 20.11 -13.58 26.19
C ARG A 824 21.39 -14.29 26.65
N ASP A 825 21.22 -15.18 27.62
CA ASP A 825 22.30 -15.86 28.33
C ASP A 825 22.54 -17.29 27.79
N ALA A 826 21.82 -17.69 26.74
CA ALA A 826 21.90 -19.02 26.12
C ALA A 826 23.14 -19.19 25.21
N SER A 827 23.63 -20.43 25.11
CA SER A 827 24.76 -20.78 24.26
C SER A 827 24.34 -21.01 22.81
N TRP A 828 25.21 -20.69 21.85
CA TRP A 828 24.98 -21.01 20.44
C TRP A 828 25.21 -22.50 20.16
N GLN A 829 24.46 -23.07 19.23
CA GLN A 829 24.78 -24.37 18.65
C GLN A 829 25.99 -24.22 17.71
N ASP A 830 27.14 -24.71 18.15
CA ASP A 830 28.45 -24.45 17.56
C ASP A 830 29.03 -25.63 16.76
N GLU A 831 28.29 -26.73 16.67
CA GLU A 831 28.65 -27.95 15.94
C GLU A 831 27.52 -28.41 15.02
N SER A 832 27.84 -28.76 13.77
CA SER A 832 26.86 -29.38 12.88
C SER A 832 26.40 -30.73 13.44
N TYR A 833 25.09 -30.95 13.43
CA TYR A 833 24.45 -32.15 13.94
C TYR A 833 23.79 -32.92 12.81
N ASN A 834 23.97 -34.24 12.79
CA ASN A 834 23.16 -35.16 12.01
C ASN A 834 22.78 -36.33 12.92
N GLY A 835 21.50 -36.46 13.24
CA GLY A 835 21.04 -37.46 14.19
C GLY A 835 19.52 -37.42 14.42
N PRO A 836 19.02 -38.17 15.41
CA PRO A 836 17.61 -38.15 15.75
C PRO A 836 17.20 -36.82 16.38
N VAL A 837 16.07 -36.26 15.97
CA VAL A 837 15.49 -35.03 16.55
C VAL A 837 14.07 -35.30 16.97
N MET A 838 13.70 -34.85 18.16
CA MET A 838 12.32 -34.90 18.63
C MET A 838 11.60 -33.59 18.31
N LEU A 839 10.43 -33.67 17.69
CA LEU A 839 9.50 -32.55 17.51
C LEU A 839 8.46 -32.58 18.63
N GLU A 840 8.14 -31.44 19.22
CA GLU A 840 7.17 -31.32 20.31
C GLU A 840 6.31 -30.04 20.16
N GLY A 841 4.99 -30.19 20.31
CA GLY A 841 4.04 -29.08 20.20
C GLY A 841 3.69 -28.72 18.75
N LYS A 842 3.45 -27.44 18.47
CA LYS A 842 2.90 -26.91 17.20
C LYS A 842 3.72 -27.30 15.96
N ILE A 843 5.03 -27.45 16.09
CA ILE A 843 5.92 -27.84 14.98
C ILE A 843 5.56 -29.20 14.37
N VAL A 844 4.94 -30.11 15.15
CA VAL A 844 4.44 -31.39 14.64
C VAL A 844 3.27 -31.16 13.69
N ALA A 845 2.33 -30.30 14.06
CA ALA A 845 1.19 -29.94 13.23
C ALA A 845 1.64 -29.22 11.94
N SER A 846 2.57 -28.26 12.04
CA SER A 846 3.15 -27.56 10.89
C SER A 846 3.83 -28.52 9.91
N LEU A 847 4.61 -29.50 10.41
CA LEU A 847 5.22 -30.52 9.55
C LEU A 847 4.19 -31.28 8.71
N PHE A 848 3.05 -31.67 9.30
CA PHE A 848 2.01 -32.35 8.56
C PHE A 848 1.26 -31.42 7.61
N ALA A 849 0.86 -30.23 8.07
CA ALA A 849 0.13 -29.27 7.24
C ALA A 849 0.97 -28.80 6.05
N ASP A 850 2.16 -28.24 6.30
CA ASP A 850 3.07 -27.73 5.26
C ASP A 850 3.63 -28.87 4.40
N GLY A 851 3.88 -30.03 5.01
CA GLY A 851 4.40 -31.20 4.33
C GLY A 851 3.40 -31.81 3.35
N LEU A 852 2.10 -31.82 3.68
CA LEU A 852 1.08 -32.60 2.96
C LEU A 852 0.09 -31.76 2.14
N LEU A 853 -0.31 -30.58 2.60
CA LEU A 853 -1.40 -29.77 2.00
C LEU A 853 -0.94 -28.87 0.85
N GLN A 854 0.20 -29.17 0.24
CA GLN A 854 0.69 -28.50 -0.96
C GLN A 854 0.05 -29.10 -2.22
N ARG A 855 -0.12 -28.26 -3.25
CA ARG A 855 -0.54 -28.69 -4.59
C ARG A 855 0.42 -29.72 -5.15
N GLY A 856 -0.14 -30.74 -5.80
CA GLY A 856 0.61 -31.90 -6.29
C GLY A 856 0.89 -32.96 -5.22
N LYS A 857 0.69 -32.67 -3.92
CA LYS A 857 0.82 -33.67 -2.83
C LYS A 857 -0.54 -34.26 -2.45
N LEU A 858 -1.11 -33.92 -1.29
CA LEU A 858 -2.47 -34.34 -0.96
C LEU A 858 -3.54 -33.44 -1.61
N VAL A 859 -3.15 -32.28 -2.16
CA VAL A 859 -4.04 -31.42 -2.92
C VAL A 859 -3.81 -31.65 -4.41
N ALA A 860 -4.88 -31.97 -5.14
CA ALA A 860 -4.83 -32.21 -6.58
C ALA A 860 -4.40 -30.95 -7.36
N GLU A 861 -3.71 -31.14 -8.48
CA GLU A 861 -3.31 -30.05 -9.38
C GLU A 861 -3.37 -30.50 -10.84
N ARG A 862 -3.85 -29.62 -11.72
CA ARG A 862 -3.96 -29.86 -13.16
C ARG A 862 -3.16 -28.83 -13.96
N HIS A 863 -2.59 -29.29 -15.07
CA HIS A 863 -1.71 -28.52 -15.94
C HIS A 863 -2.01 -28.83 -17.40
N LEU A 864 -1.58 -27.97 -18.32
CA LEU A 864 -1.57 -28.31 -19.75
C LEU A 864 -0.52 -29.41 -20.04
N PRO A 865 -0.70 -30.21 -21.10
CA PRO A 865 0.25 -31.27 -21.48
C PRO A 865 1.66 -30.71 -21.66
N GLY A 866 2.67 -31.39 -21.11
CA GLY A 866 4.07 -30.97 -21.23
C GLY A 866 4.48 -29.77 -20.35
N ALA A 867 3.54 -29.11 -19.67
CA ALA A 867 3.87 -28.14 -18.64
C ALA A 867 4.40 -28.88 -17.40
N LYS A 868 5.62 -28.56 -16.96
CA LYS A 868 6.20 -29.19 -15.76
C LYS A 868 5.50 -28.66 -14.51
N ALA A 869 5.00 -29.57 -13.67
CA ALA A 869 4.60 -29.23 -12.31
C ALA A 869 5.80 -28.60 -11.56
N LYS A 870 5.54 -27.56 -10.76
CA LYS A 870 6.56 -27.02 -9.86
C LYS A 870 6.64 -27.93 -8.62
N GLY A 871 7.59 -28.86 -8.61
CA GLY A 871 7.85 -29.74 -7.45
C GLY A 871 7.53 -31.21 -7.71
N ILE A 872 7.48 -32.00 -6.63
CA ILE A 872 7.20 -33.45 -6.68
C ILE A 872 5.68 -33.66 -6.65
N SER A 873 5.11 -34.16 -7.75
CA SER A 873 3.73 -34.67 -7.75
C SER A 873 3.70 -36.07 -7.14
N LEU A 874 2.77 -36.29 -6.22
CA LEU A 874 2.47 -37.59 -5.62
C LEU A 874 1.33 -38.32 -6.33
N ALA A 875 0.71 -37.72 -7.36
CA ALA A 875 -0.46 -38.28 -8.03
C ALA A 875 -0.22 -39.71 -8.54
N ASP A 876 0.94 -39.97 -9.17
CA ASP A 876 1.35 -41.30 -9.68
C ASP A 876 1.73 -42.31 -8.58
N LYS A 877 1.72 -41.87 -7.31
CA LYS A 877 1.93 -42.70 -6.12
C LYS A 877 0.62 -43.10 -5.45
N LEU A 878 -0.54 -42.83 -6.04
CA LEU A 878 -1.81 -43.36 -5.55
C LEU A 878 -1.72 -44.90 -5.41
N GLY A 879 -2.13 -45.43 -4.26
CA GLY A 879 -2.02 -46.85 -3.93
C GLY A 879 -0.62 -47.31 -3.48
N LYS A 880 0.38 -46.43 -3.45
CA LYS A 880 1.74 -46.73 -2.97
C LYS A 880 1.98 -46.12 -1.59
N GLU A 881 2.98 -46.67 -0.90
CA GLU A 881 3.45 -46.11 0.37
C GLU A 881 4.17 -44.79 0.15
N ILE A 882 3.76 -43.76 0.90
CA ILE A 882 4.32 -42.40 0.81
C ILE A 882 4.77 -41.84 2.16
N MET A 883 4.41 -42.48 3.28
CA MET A 883 4.82 -42.13 4.65
C MET A 883 4.84 -43.37 5.54
N ASP A 884 5.33 -43.21 6.78
CA ASP A 884 5.47 -44.29 7.76
C ASP A 884 4.17 -45.11 7.91
N PRO A 885 4.25 -46.46 7.82
CA PRO A 885 3.06 -47.32 7.79
C PRO A 885 2.26 -47.33 9.09
N ARG A 886 2.80 -46.75 10.17
CA ARG A 886 2.06 -46.56 11.42
C ARG A 886 1.01 -45.45 11.33
N LEU A 887 1.14 -44.53 10.38
CA LEU A 887 0.32 -43.33 10.27
C LEU A 887 -0.87 -43.49 9.33
N THR A 888 -2.00 -42.93 9.73
CA THR A 888 -3.19 -42.71 8.90
C THR A 888 -3.55 -41.24 8.92
N VAL A 889 -3.77 -40.63 7.75
CA VAL A 889 -4.11 -39.22 7.61
C VAL A 889 -5.51 -39.09 7.00
N SER A 890 -6.39 -38.35 7.68
CA SER A 890 -7.76 -38.09 7.24
C SER A 890 -8.08 -36.61 7.26
N ASN A 891 -8.92 -36.15 6.32
CA ASN A 891 -9.61 -34.87 6.41
C ASN A 891 -10.98 -35.11 7.06
N LEU A 892 -11.30 -34.40 8.13
CA LEU A 892 -12.57 -34.51 8.85
C LEU A 892 -13.39 -33.23 8.69
N SER A 893 -14.71 -33.37 8.75
CA SER A 893 -15.64 -32.28 8.99
C SER A 893 -16.09 -32.32 10.45
N LEU A 894 -15.32 -31.71 11.35
CA LEU A 894 -15.51 -31.79 12.79
C LEU A 894 -15.50 -30.39 13.41
N LYS A 895 -16.55 -30.03 14.15
CA LYS A 895 -16.70 -28.69 14.77
C LYS A 895 -15.90 -28.53 16.07
N GLU A 896 -15.80 -29.61 16.85
CA GLU A 896 -15.18 -29.59 18.19
C GLU A 896 -14.45 -30.90 18.47
N TYR A 897 -13.33 -30.83 19.20
CA TYR A 897 -12.58 -31.98 19.67
C TYR A 897 -12.15 -31.76 21.13
N ASN A 898 -12.52 -32.67 22.03
CA ASN A 898 -12.20 -32.62 23.46
C ASN A 898 -12.54 -31.28 24.16
N GLY A 899 -13.68 -30.65 23.82
CA GLY A 899 -14.04 -29.36 24.41
C GLY A 899 -13.48 -28.13 23.68
N GLN A 900 -12.59 -28.33 22.70
CA GLN A 900 -11.96 -27.25 21.93
C GLN A 900 -12.63 -27.13 20.55
N ARG A 901 -13.07 -25.91 20.21
CA ARG A 901 -13.56 -25.57 18.87
C ARG A 901 -12.42 -25.68 17.85
N LEU A 902 -12.74 -26.19 16.65
CA LEU A 902 -11.78 -26.33 15.56
C LEU A 902 -11.99 -25.22 14.52
N GLU A 903 -11.03 -24.30 14.41
CA GLU A 903 -11.09 -23.16 13.47
C GLU A 903 -11.08 -23.59 12.00
N GLY A 904 -10.56 -24.80 11.70
CA GLY A 904 -10.59 -25.39 10.38
C GLY A 904 -11.99 -25.79 9.89
N TYR A 905 -12.98 -25.87 10.78
CA TYR A 905 -14.34 -26.31 10.44
C TYR A 905 -15.08 -25.30 9.56
N TYR A 906 -15.81 -25.79 8.57
CA TYR A 906 -16.78 -25.02 7.80
C TYR A 906 -17.93 -25.91 7.34
N PRO A 907 -19.16 -25.38 7.26
CA PRO A 907 -20.35 -26.17 6.93
C PRO A 907 -20.44 -26.51 5.43
N VAL A 908 -19.94 -25.64 4.56
CA VAL A 908 -19.98 -25.78 3.11
C VAL A 908 -18.76 -25.11 2.50
N ASP A 909 -18.18 -25.73 1.48
CA ASP A 909 -17.03 -25.17 0.77
C ASP A 909 -17.46 -24.08 -0.24
N ALA A 910 -16.49 -23.42 -0.87
CA ALA A 910 -16.72 -22.34 -1.82
C ALA A 910 -17.30 -22.80 -3.17
N ASP A 911 -17.29 -24.09 -3.46
CA ASP A 911 -17.95 -24.68 -4.62
C ASP A 911 -19.37 -25.20 -4.29
N GLY A 912 -19.82 -25.00 -3.04
CA GLY A 912 -21.16 -25.39 -2.58
C GLY A 912 -21.26 -26.85 -2.12
N VAL A 913 -20.13 -27.52 -1.92
CA VAL A 913 -20.06 -28.93 -1.53
C VAL A 913 -19.84 -29.03 -0.02
N GLU A 914 -20.71 -29.79 0.65
CA GLU A 914 -20.56 -30.11 2.06
C GLU A 914 -19.41 -31.13 2.23
N PRO A 915 -18.40 -30.86 3.07
CA PRO A 915 -17.31 -31.80 3.28
C PRO A 915 -17.82 -33.10 3.92
N ALA A 916 -17.35 -34.24 3.42
CA ALA A 916 -17.66 -35.53 4.04
C ALA A 916 -17.16 -35.59 5.49
N GLU A 917 -17.89 -36.28 6.38
CA GLU A 917 -17.53 -36.42 7.80
C GLU A 917 -16.09 -36.90 8.01
N LYS A 918 -15.65 -37.88 7.19
CA LYS A 918 -14.27 -38.38 7.17
C LYS A 918 -13.87 -38.79 5.76
N THR A 919 -12.77 -38.22 5.28
CA THR A 919 -12.09 -38.61 4.03
C THR A 919 -10.69 -39.13 4.36
N VAL A 920 -10.45 -40.42 4.16
CA VAL A 920 -9.13 -41.03 4.37
C VAL A 920 -8.21 -40.69 3.18
N LEU A 921 -7.20 -39.87 3.43
CA LEU A 921 -6.24 -39.44 2.41
C LEU A 921 -5.07 -40.42 2.33
N VAL A 922 -4.59 -40.89 3.48
CA VAL A 922 -3.51 -41.88 3.60
C VAL A 922 -3.92 -42.90 4.66
N GLU A 923 -3.84 -44.19 4.34
CA GLU A 923 -4.17 -45.27 5.26
C GLU A 923 -2.94 -46.13 5.50
N LYS A 924 -2.47 -46.18 6.76
CA LYS A 924 -1.28 -46.96 7.14
C LYS A 924 -0.09 -46.73 6.20
N GLY A 925 0.24 -45.47 5.96
CA GLY A 925 1.31 -45.03 5.05
C GLY A 925 0.99 -45.04 3.56
N VAL A 926 -0.11 -45.69 3.13
CA VAL A 926 -0.47 -45.84 1.71
C VAL A 926 -1.37 -44.71 1.25
N PHE A 927 -0.99 -44.03 0.17
CA PHE A 927 -1.76 -42.93 -0.41
C PHE A 927 -3.08 -43.43 -1.03
N LYS A 928 -4.22 -42.90 -0.59
CA LYS A 928 -5.55 -43.36 -1.02
C LYS A 928 -6.32 -42.36 -1.86
N LYS A 929 -6.29 -41.07 -1.48
CA LYS A 929 -7.13 -40.04 -2.09
C LYS A 929 -6.51 -38.66 -1.96
N MET A 930 -6.75 -37.80 -2.96
CA MET A 930 -6.40 -36.38 -2.93
C MET A 930 -7.62 -35.53 -2.59
N LEU A 931 -7.38 -34.37 -1.97
CA LEU A 931 -8.33 -33.28 -1.88
C LEU A 931 -8.43 -32.57 -3.23
N ASN A 932 -9.64 -32.18 -3.63
CA ASN A 932 -9.87 -31.50 -4.88
C ASN A 932 -11.04 -30.50 -4.78
N GLY A 933 -11.01 -29.48 -5.64
CA GLY A 933 -12.14 -28.56 -5.87
C GLY A 933 -12.87 -28.93 -7.17
N HIS A 934 -13.57 -27.97 -7.76
CA HIS A 934 -14.32 -28.16 -9.02
C HIS A 934 -13.47 -28.36 -10.29
N VAL A 935 -12.13 -28.38 -10.22
CA VAL A 935 -11.25 -28.70 -11.35
C VAL A 935 -10.79 -30.15 -11.23
N PRO A 936 -11.37 -31.09 -12.01
CA PRO A 936 -11.07 -32.50 -11.83
C PRO A 936 -9.72 -32.89 -12.44
N THR A 937 -9.11 -33.92 -11.88
CA THR A 937 -7.88 -34.53 -12.38
C THR A 937 -8.10 -36.02 -12.62
N GLN A 938 -7.17 -36.69 -13.31
CA GLN A 938 -7.23 -38.14 -13.50
C GLN A 938 -7.29 -38.92 -12.16
N TYR A 939 -6.60 -38.43 -11.13
CA TYR A 939 -6.48 -39.09 -9.83
C TYR A 939 -7.46 -38.56 -8.77
N ALA A 940 -8.13 -37.45 -9.06
CA ALA A 940 -9.16 -36.84 -8.22
C ALA A 940 -10.26 -36.25 -9.13
N PRO A 941 -11.20 -37.09 -9.62
CA PRO A 941 -12.18 -36.68 -10.62
C PRO A 941 -13.36 -35.89 -10.05
N GLU A 942 -13.50 -35.81 -8.73
CA GLU A 942 -14.63 -35.17 -8.05
C GLU A 942 -14.13 -34.21 -6.96
N SER A 943 -14.85 -33.11 -6.75
CA SER A 943 -14.68 -32.21 -5.61
C SER A 943 -14.82 -32.97 -4.29
N THR A 944 -13.99 -32.64 -3.31
CA THR A 944 -14.02 -33.22 -1.96
C THR A 944 -14.65 -32.28 -0.93
N GLY A 945 -15.28 -31.19 -1.36
CA GLY A 945 -15.77 -30.16 -0.43
C GLY A 945 -14.60 -29.47 0.26
N SER A 946 -13.58 -29.05 -0.49
CA SER A 946 -12.30 -28.58 0.06
C SER A 946 -11.85 -27.24 -0.52
N ALA A 947 -12.64 -26.60 -1.37
CA ALA A 947 -12.37 -25.25 -1.88
C ALA A 947 -12.75 -24.22 -0.81
N ARG A 948 -11.82 -23.38 -0.35
CA ARG A 948 -12.04 -22.46 0.78
C ARG A 948 -11.57 -21.05 0.45
N PHE A 949 -12.31 -20.05 0.91
CA PHE A 949 -11.83 -18.67 0.93
C PHE A 949 -10.81 -18.48 2.04
N ALA A 950 -9.77 -17.70 1.77
CA ALA A 950 -8.78 -17.32 2.76
C ALA A 950 -9.33 -16.21 3.68
N ASN A 951 -8.84 -16.16 4.92
CA ASN A 951 -9.13 -15.10 5.89
C ASN A 951 -8.33 -13.82 5.55
N GLN A 952 -8.40 -13.38 4.29
CA GLN A 952 -7.67 -12.22 3.76
C GLN A 952 -8.60 -11.40 2.86
N PRO A 953 -8.89 -10.13 3.19
CA PRO A 953 -9.83 -9.31 2.42
C PRO A 953 -9.58 -9.21 0.92
N SER A 954 -8.30 -9.19 0.52
CA SER A 954 -7.87 -9.06 -0.88
C SER A 954 -7.91 -10.38 -1.66
N ASP A 955 -8.07 -11.52 -0.99
CA ASP A 955 -8.04 -12.84 -1.61
C ASP A 955 -9.44 -13.34 -1.91
N LEU A 956 -9.84 -13.19 -3.17
CA LEU A 956 -11.22 -13.42 -3.63
C LEU A 956 -11.42 -14.78 -4.31
N PHE A 957 -10.38 -15.61 -4.36
CA PHE A 957 -10.42 -16.88 -5.10
C PHE A 957 -10.25 -18.06 -4.15
N PRO A 958 -11.12 -19.09 -4.25
CA PRO A 958 -11.01 -20.29 -3.43
C PRO A 958 -9.69 -21.05 -3.60
N LYS A 959 -9.24 -21.67 -2.53
CA LYS A 959 -8.06 -22.53 -2.47
C LYS A 959 -8.45 -23.90 -1.92
N VAL A 960 -7.92 -24.95 -2.53
CA VAL A 960 -8.17 -26.31 -2.06
C VAL A 960 -7.25 -26.63 -0.88
N THR A 961 -7.83 -26.91 0.29
CA THR A 961 -7.10 -27.34 1.49
C THR A 961 -8.01 -28.14 2.43
N ALA A 962 -7.44 -28.76 3.46
CA ALA A 962 -8.19 -29.53 4.45
C ALA A 962 -9.07 -28.64 5.35
N SER A 963 -10.05 -29.26 5.99
CA SER A 963 -10.83 -28.71 7.10
C SER A 963 -10.10 -29.02 8.41
N VAL A 964 -10.25 -30.24 8.89
CA VAL A 964 -9.53 -30.76 10.05
C VAL A 964 -8.65 -31.92 9.61
N LEU A 965 -7.32 -31.73 9.65
CA LEU A 965 -6.36 -32.76 9.30
C LEU A 965 -6.07 -33.63 10.52
N GLN A 966 -6.63 -34.85 10.54
CA GLN A 966 -6.37 -35.83 11.59
C GLN A 966 -5.24 -36.78 11.18
N VAL A 967 -4.24 -36.93 12.05
CA VAL A 967 -3.13 -37.86 11.92
C VAL A 967 -3.19 -38.86 13.09
N GLU A 968 -3.51 -40.11 12.77
CA GLU A 968 -3.65 -41.19 13.74
C GLU A 968 -2.43 -42.12 13.67
N THR A 969 -2.02 -42.69 14.81
CA THR A 969 -0.98 -43.73 14.86
C THR A 969 -1.53 -45.05 15.35
N SER A 970 -1.20 -46.14 14.63
CA SER A 970 -1.55 -47.50 15.04
C SER A 970 -0.61 -48.08 16.10
N LYS A 971 0.56 -47.48 16.30
CA LYS A 971 1.57 -47.92 17.27
C LYS A 971 2.40 -46.73 17.75
N GLY A 972 2.04 -46.21 18.92
CA GLY A 972 2.71 -45.07 19.55
C GLY A 972 3.51 -45.44 20.81
N VAL A 973 4.26 -44.44 21.30
CA VAL A 973 4.95 -44.42 22.59
C VAL A 973 4.29 -43.31 23.44
N THR A 974 4.12 -43.51 24.74
CA THR A 974 3.51 -42.48 25.61
C THR A 974 4.40 -41.23 25.68
N GLN A 975 3.83 -40.04 25.89
CA GLN A 975 4.58 -38.79 25.89
C GLN A 975 5.74 -38.82 26.90
N GLU A 976 5.49 -39.34 28.11
CA GLU A 976 6.51 -39.53 29.16
C GLU A 976 7.71 -40.40 28.73
N LYS A 977 7.51 -41.30 27.76
CA LYS A 977 8.53 -42.22 27.24
C LYS A 977 9.19 -41.71 25.97
N MET A 978 8.67 -40.66 25.32
CA MET A 978 9.24 -40.12 24.08
C MET A 978 10.66 -39.60 24.29
N LYS A 979 10.91 -38.84 25.36
CA LYS A 979 12.27 -38.40 25.70
C LYS A 979 13.22 -39.58 25.94
N LYS A 980 12.75 -40.64 26.63
CA LYS A 980 13.56 -41.87 26.82
C LYS A 980 13.87 -42.56 25.49
N ALA A 981 12.94 -42.56 24.53
CA ALA A 981 13.16 -43.09 23.19
C ALA A 981 14.21 -42.28 22.42
N LEU A 982 14.17 -40.94 22.51
CA LEU A 982 15.18 -40.05 21.94
C LEU A 982 16.58 -40.32 22.51
N LEU A 983 16.71 -40.38 23.84
CA LEU A 983 17.98 -40.68 24.50
C LEU A 983 18.50 -42.07 24.10
N LYS A 984 17.62 -43.07 23.95
CA LYS A 984 18.00 -44.41 23.48
C LYS A 984 18.53 -44.38 22.04
N ALA A 985 17.90 -43.60 21.15
CA ALA A 985 18.37 -43.40 19.78
C ALA A 985 19.76 -42.73 19.76
N GLY A 986 19.94 -41.67 20.56
CA GLY A 986 21.25 -41.02 20.74
C GLY A 986 22.34 -41.97 21.22
N LYS A 987 22.07 -42.80 22.25
CA LYS A 987 23.01 -43.82 22.74
C LYS A 987 23.39 -44.83 21.66
N SER A 988 22.43 -45.27 20.84
CA SER A 988 22.70 -46.23 19.77
C SER A 988 23.62 -45.67 18.68
N GLN A 989 23.60 -44.35 18.48
CA GLN A 989 24.45 -43.64 17.53
C GLN A 989 25.73 -43.06 18.19
N LYS A 990 25.95 -43.32 19.48
CA LYS A 990 27.08 -42.81 20.27
C LYS A 990 27.18 -41.28 20.28
N LEU A 991 26.04 -40.60 20.25
CA LEU A 991 25.97 -39.14 20.32
C LEU A 991 26.11 -38.67 21.78
N GLU A 992 26.78 -37.53 21.98
CA GLU A 992 26.88 -36.89 23.31
C GLU A 992 25.58 -36.14 23.67
N TYR A 993 24.96 -35.54 22.66
CA TYR A 993 23.72 -34.78 22.76
C TYR A 993 22.76 -35.19 21.64
N VAL A 994 21.48 -35.00 21.88
CA VAL A 994 20.39 -35.08 20.91
C VAL A 994 19.57 -33.80 20.98
N TYR A 995 18.83 -33.47 19.92
CA TYR A 995 18.06 -32.23 19.86
C TYR A 995 16.56 -32.46 19.94
N LEU A 996 15.89 -31.49 20.55
CA LEU A 996 14.44 -31.37 20.60
C LEU A 996 14.05 -29.99 20.04
N LEU A 997 13.11 -29.98 19.11
CA LEU A 997 12.47 -28.80 18.55
C LEU A 997 11.13 -28.63 19.25
N ARG A 998 11.04 -27.62 20.12
CA ARG A 998 9.84 -27.34 20.92
C ARG A 998 9.17 -26.09 20.41
N GLN A 999 7.87 -26.18 20.12
CA GLN A 999 7.07 -25.01 19.80
C GLN A 999 5.78 -25.06 20.63
N ALA A 1000 5.76 -24.31 21.73
CA ALA A 1000 4.55 -24.09 22.49
C ALA A 1000 3.55 -23.26 21.67
N GLU A 1001 2.26 -23.33 22.01
CA GLU A 1001 1.24 -22.58 21.30
C GLU A 1001 1.55 -21.07 21.36
N GLY A 1002 1.38 -20.41 20.22
CA GLY A 1002 1.72 -19.01 20.03
C GLY A 1002 3.19 -18.61 20.10
N CYS A 1003 4.10 -19.50 20.50
CA CYS A 1003 5.53 -19.19 20.63
C CYS A 1003 6.32 -19.48 19.34
N LYS A 1004 7.49 -18.86 19.21
CA LYS A 1004 8.49 -19.26 18.22
C LYS A 1004 9.11 -20.61 18.56
N LEU A 1005 9.68 -21.26 17.55
CA LEU A 1005 10.38 -22.53 17.66
C LEU A 1005 11.66 -22.38 18.49
N ASP A 1006 11.82 -23.22 19.51
CA ASP A 1006 13.04 -23.33 20.31
C ASP A 1006 13.82 -24.61 19.97
N LEU A 1007 15.14 -24.48 19.92
CA LEU A 1007 16.07 -25.60 19.81
C LEU A 1007 16.60 -25.93 21.21
N VAL A 1008 16.34 -27.15 21.68
CA VAL A 1008 16.75 -27.64 23.00
C VAL A 1008 17.77 -28.77 22.81
N ARG A 1009 18.97 -28.57 23.35
CA ARG A 1009 20.03 -29.59 23.43
C ARG A 1009 19.77 -30.47 24.66
N VAL A 1010 19.76 -31.79 24.47
CA VAL A 1010 19.51 -32.76 25.53
C VAL A 1010 20.73 -33.68 25.68
N ASN A 1011 21.32 -33.70 26.87
CA ASN A 1011 22.47 -34.56 27.15
C ASN A 1011 22.07 -36.05 27.18
N VAL A 1012 22.78 -36.89 26.42
CA VAL A 1012 22.43 -38.32 26.26
C VAL A 1012 22.68 -39.14 27.54
N LYS A 1013 23.59 -38.71 28.42
CA LYS A 1013 23.97 -39.44 29.63
C LYS A 1013 22.94 -39.26 30.75
N ASP A 1014 22.59 -38.01 31.07
CA ASP A 1014 21.74 -37.66 32.21
C ASP A 1014 20.36 -37.09 31.82
N GLY A 1015 20.16 -36.69 30.56
CA GLY A 1015 18.90 -36.14 30.07
C GLY A 1015 18.67 -34.66 30.38
N ALA A 1016 19.69 -33.93 30.85
CA ALA A 1016 19.61 -32.49 31.10
C ALA A 1016 19.27 -31.72 29.81
N GLU A 1017 18.36 -30.75 29.90
CA GLU A 1017 17.93 -29.88 28.79
C GLU A 1017 18.57 -28.50 28.91
N GLU A 1018 19.02 -27.97 27.78
CA GLU A 1018 19.55 -26.62 27.64
C GLU A 1018 18.98 -26.00 26.36
N VAL A 1019 18.37 -24.83 26.47
CA VAL A 1019 17.96 -24.05 25.27
C VAL A 1019 19.22 -23.50 24.61
N VAL A 1020 19.35 -23.72 23.31
CA VAL A 1020 20.48 -23.23 22.52
C VAL A 1020 20.00 -22.35 21.37
N LEU A 1021 20.82 -21.36 21.02
CA LEU A 1021 20.54 -20.44 19.93
C LEU A 1021 20.93 -21.08 18.59
N THR A 1022 20.12 -20.87 17.56
CA THR A 1022 20.38 -21.32 16.19
C THR A 1022 20.07 -20.21 15.19
N THR A 1023 20.81 -20.17 14.09
CA THR A 1023 20.53 -19.29 12.93
C THR A 1023 19.82 -20.03 11.79
N VAL A 1024 19.63 -21.34 11.91
CA VAL A 1024 19.06 -22.19 10.86
C VAL A 1024 17.93 -23.03 11.45
N SER A 1025 16.72 -22.85 10.90
CA SER A 1025 15.63 -23.79 11.14
C SER A 1025 15.92 -25.08 10.38
N PRO A 1026 15.84 -26.26 11.03
CA PRO A 1026 16.05 -27.52 10.33
C PRO A 1026 15.07 -27.66 9.17
N ASN A 1027 15.54 -28.11 8.01
CA ASN A 1027 14.69 -28.29 6.83
C ASN A 1027 13.80 -29.52 7.03
N LEU A 1028 12.63 -29.29 7.61
CA LEU A 1028 11.61 -30.30 7.84
C LEU A 1028 10.63 -30.27 6.67
N GLY A 1029 10.41 -31.43 6.05
CA GLY A 1029 9.55 -31.53 4.88
C GLY A 1029 8.96 -32.92 4.72
N PHE A 1030 8.21 -33.10 3.64
CA PHE A 1030 7.48 -34.33 3.33
C PHE A 1030 8.34 -35.59 3.42
N ASP A 1031 9.60 -35.54 2.95
CA ASP A 1031 10.49 -36.70 2.91
C ASP A 1031 10.78 -37.29 4.30
N GLN A 1032 10.73 -36.45 5.35
CA GLN A 1032 10.96 -36.87 6.74
C GLN A 1032 9.82 -37.73 7.31
N LEU A 1033 8.65 -37.74 6.67
CA LEU A 1033 7.49 -38.53 7.11
C LEU A 1033 7.61 -40.02 6.74
N SER A 1034 8.59 -40.40 5.92
CA SER A 1034 8.76 -41.77 5.43
C SER A 1034 9.39 -42.74 6.43
N SER A 1035 10.18 -42.26 7.40
CA SER A 1035 10.89 -43.12 8.35
C SER A 1035 11.04 -42.47 9.74
N LEU A 1036 10.00 -42.61 10.56
CA LEU A 1036 9.96 -42.01 11.89
C LEU A 1036 10.63 -42.93 12.93
N GLY A 1037 11.42 -42.37 13.84
CA GLY A 1037 12.01 -43.12 14.96
C GLY A 1037 10.97 -43.55 15.98
N ALA A 1038 10.11 -42.62 16.39
CA ALA A 1038 9.02 -42.85 17.33
C ALA A 1038 7.87 -41.87 17.07
N ILE A 1039 6.67 -42.24 17.49
CA ILE A 1039 5.44 -41.47 17.31
C ILE A 1039 4.71 -41.47 18.65
N CYS A 1040 4.30 -40.31 19.16
CA CYS A 1040 3.54 -40.26 20.40
C CYS A 1040 2.15 -40.91 20.23
N SER A 1041 1.67 -41.62 21.25
CA SER A 1041 0.31 -42.17 21.27
C SER A 1041 -0.76 -41.15 21.69
N GLU A 1042 -0.34 -40.07 22.35
CA GLU A 1042 -1.22 -38.97 22.75
C GLU A 1042 -1.32 -37.96 21.60
N SER A 1043 -2.52 -37.41 21.41
CA SER A 1043 -2.80 -36.43 20.36
C SER A 1043 -3.01 -35.03 20.95
N GLN A 1044 -2.69 -34.02 20.17
CA GLN A 1044 -2.96 -32.61 20.43
C GLN A 1044 -3.70 -31.99 19.24
N VAL A 1045 -4.31 -30.84 19.49
CA VAL A 1045 -4.94 -30.00 18.46
C VAL A 1045 -4.12 -28.73 18.30
N THR A 1046 -3.86 -28.35 17.05
CA THR A 1046 -3.21 -27.08 16.75
C THR A 1046 -3.75 -26.49 15.46
N ASP A 1047 -4.06 -25.19 15.48
CA ASP A 1047 -4.47 -24.47 14.28
C ASP A 1047 -3.25 -23.94 13.51
N CYS A 1048 -3.27 -24.21 12.21
CA CYS A 1048 -2.23 -23.84 11.26
C CYS A 1048 -2.84 -22.99 10.15
N ASN A 1049 -2.11 -21.98 9.69
CA ASN A 1049 -2.51 -21.23 8.50
C ASN A 1049 -1.93 -21.93 7.24
N GLN A 1050 -2.79 -22.33 6.31
CA GLN A 1050 -2.41 -22.92 5.04
C GLN A 1050 -2.92 -22.07 3.87
N ASN A 1051 -2.01 -21.33 3.23
CA ASN A 1051 -2.31 -20.40 2.15
C ASN A 1051 -3.41 -19.38 2.51
N GLY A 1052 -3.45 -18.90 3.75
CA GLY A 1052 -4.46 -17.95 4.22
C GLY A 1052 -5.75 -18.58 4.75
N CYS A 1053 -5.93 -19.90 4.67
CA CYS A 1053 -7.05 -20.61 5.29
C CYS A 1053 -6.61 -21.24 6.62
N GLU A 1054 -7.42 -21.14 7.67
CA GLU A 1054 -7.18 -21.83 8.94
C GLU A 1054 -7.48 -23.32 8.81
N VAL A 1055 -6.55 -24.18 9.22
CA VAL A 1055 -6.67 -25.64 9.21
C VAL A 1055 -6.36 -26.14 10.61
N SER A 1056 -7.31 -26.85 11.23
CA SER A 1056 -7.05 -27.50 12.51
C SER A 1056 -6.38 -28.85 12.29
N VAL A 1057 -5.30 -29.12 13.01
CA VAL A 1057 -4.54 -30.36 12.87
C VAL A 1057 -4.60 -31.14 14.18
N ILE A 1058 -5.22 -32.31 14.13
CA ILE A 1058 -5.24 -33.27 15.25
C ILE A 1058 -4.13 -34.26 15.00
N CYS A 1059 -3.02 -34.16 15.72
CA CYS A 1059 -1.82 -34.97 15.44
C CYS A 1059 -1.14 -35.46 16.72
N PRO A 1060 -0.21 -36.43 16.63
CA PRO A 1060 0.59 -36.86 17.79
C PRO A 1060 1.28 -35.66 18.47
N SER A 1061 1.31 -35.62 19.80
CA SER A 1061 1.90 -34.50 20.56
C SER A 1061 3.41 -34.36 20.34
N SER A 1062 4.08 -35.45 19.94
CA SER A 1062 5.49 -35.44 19.59
C SER A 1062 5.86 -36.53 18.59
N LEU A 1063 6.96 -36.30 17.86
CA LEU A 1063 7.54 -37.23 16.89
C LEU A 1063 9.05 -37.30 17.07
N ILE A 1064 9.67 -38.43 16.75
CA ILE A 1064 11.14 -38.51 16.57
C ILE A 1064 11.41 -38.76 15.09
N ILE A 1065 12.19 -37.88 14.48
CA ILE A 1065 12.66 -37.98 13.10
C ILE A 1065 14.11 -38.43 13.12
N ASN A 1066 14.46 -39.42 12.28
CA ASN A 1066 15.83 -39.92 12.19
C ASN A 1066 16.61 -39.13 11.13
N GLY A 1067 17.88 -38.79 11.41
CA GLY A 1067 18.77 -38.20 10.40
C GLY A 1067 18.40 -36.78 10.00
N VAL A 1068 18.04 -35.94 10.97
CA VAL A 1068 17.84 -34.51 10.76
C VAL A 1068 19.19 -33.80 10.82
N GLU A 1069 19.47 -33.02 9.78
CA GLU A 1069 20.64 -32.16 9.73
C GLU A 1069 20.33 -30.79 10.34
N ILE A 1070 21.12 -30.39 11.34
CA ILE A 1070 21.12 -29.05 11.91
C ILE A 1070 22.51 -28.47 11.67
N GLN A 1071 22.59 -27.47 10.80
CA GLN A 1071 23.85 -26.80 10.50
C GLN A 1071 24.33 -26.01 11.70
N LYS A 1072 25.65 -25.89 11.87
CA LYS A 1072 26.26 -25.00 12.86
C LYS A 1072 25.70 -23.58 12.73
N ALA A 1073 25.29 -22.98 13.84
CA ALA A 1073 24.85 -21.60 13.89
C ALA A 1073 26.00 -20.65 13.56
N THR A 1074 25.72 -19.68 12.70
CA THR A 1074 26.67 -18.64 12.29
C THR A 1074 26.10 -17.29 12.69
N PRO A 1075 26.25 -16.89 13.96
CA PRO A 1075 25.63 -15.68 14.47
C PRO A 1075 26.12 -14.46 13.72
N VAL A 1076 25.19 -13.64 13.24
CA VAL A 1076 25.50 -12.32 12.73
C VAL A 1076 25.65 -11.40 13.93
N ILE A 1077 26.91 -11.09 14.28
CA ILE A 1077 27.20 -10.16 15.38
C ILE A 1077 26.78 -8.76 14.93
N GLY A 1078 25.78 -8.21 15.60
CA GLY A 1078 25.33 -6.85 15.37
C GLY A 1078 26.38 -5.85 15.85
N LYS A 1079 26.45 -4.69 15.19
CA LYS A 1079 27.25 -3.57 15.68
C LYS A 1079 26.73 -3.14 17.06
N GLU A 1080 27.65 -2.64 17.88
CA GLU A 1080 27.25 -1.95 19.11
C GLU A 1080 26.49 -0.68 18.77
N GLN A 1081 25.29 -0.56 19.32
CA GLN A 1081 24.46 0.61 19.10
C GLN A 1081 25.15 1.84 19.71
N ALA A 1082 25.24 2.89 18.90
CA ALA A 1082 25.90 4.13 19.29
C ALA A 1082 25.12 4.89 20.39
N LEU A 1083 23.83 4.64 20.50
CA LEU A 1083 22.92 5.27 21.47
C LEU A 1083 22.43 4.23 22.49
N LYS A 1084 22.49 4.56 23.77
CA LYS A 1084 21.84 3.74 24.81
C LYS A 1084 20.34 3.81 24.66
N TYR A 1085 19.69 2.67 24.88
CA TYR A 1085 18.24 2.53 24.85
C TYR A 1085 17.57 3.42 25.91
N PRO A 1086 16.43 4.10 25.63
CA PRO A 1086 15.83 5.08 26.54
C PRO A 1086 15.52 4.58 27.94
N LEU A 1087 15.14 3.31 28.12
CA LEU A 1087 14.85 2.75 29.45
C LEU A 1087 16.12 2.43 30.26
N GLN A 1088 17.32 2.54 29.67
CA GLN A 1088 18.60 2.26 30.32
C GLN A 1088 19.34 3.53 30.78
N ARG A 1089 18.77 4.72 30.56
CA ARG A 1089 19.43 6.02 30.83
C ARG A 1089 18.71 6.84 31.89
#